data_AF-A0A1F2WH12-F1
#
_entry.id   AF-A0A1F2WH12-F1
#
_cell.length_a   1.000
_cell.length_b   1.000
_cell.length_c   1.000
_cell.angle_alpha   90.00
_cell.angle_beta   90.00
_cell.angle_gamma   90.00
#
_symmetry.space_group_name_H-M   'P 1'
#
loop_
_entity.id
_entity.type
_entity.pdbx_description
1 polymer ?
#
loop_
_entity_poly.entity_id
_entity_poly.type
_entity_poly.pdbx_seq_one_letter_code
_entity_poly.pdbx_strand_id
1 'polypeptide(L)'
;MAEYEELTACEASLEMLKKAAEDGQETAFDRVKQQKGCAFGEAGSCCRICNMGPCRINPKKPDESRGVCGATMDTIVARNFARMVAGGSSAHSDHGRAVAETLVMAAKGEATDYEIKDRIKLLEVAADLDIEIGERSIEDIALEVGERCVGMFGQQEGELDFAQRAPEPRKEIWRQLGIFPRGIDREVVELMHRTSIGVDQDYENILLQASRCALSDGWGGSMIGTELQDIMFETPVPIESKVNLGVLKEDEVNIIVHGHEPLLSEMIVLATNLPEMQEKAKSMGAKGINLSGICCTANEILTRHGIPIAGNVLQQELALLTGAVEAMVVDVQCVYQGIGQIANCIHTDIITTSPKAKMPFAKHIEFHEDHALDIAKEIVSVAIDNYPKRGKVAIPDKTESLIAGFNHEYINYMLGGKFRASYRPLNDAVIDGRIRGVVGVVGCNNPRVKHDDINVRVVRELIANGCLVVMTGCAAQSVAKAGLMLPEVARDICPQGLWEVCEAVGIPPVLHLGSCVDNSRILIALTAMVNEGGLGDDISDLPAVGCAPEWMSEKAIAIGQYFVASGAAVVFGVSWPTTGSKNVTDLLFEKYNDIYKNSWHFEADPEKMVGKLLTLIDGKREALGISAKRERVLYDMAMRRELKI
;
A
#
# COMPACT_ATOMS: atom_id res chain seq x y z
N MET A 1 -30.70 -12.09 8.21
CA MET A 1 -30.41 -11.48 6.89
C MET A 1 -29.75 -10.12 7.05
N ALA A 2 -30.36 -9.13 7.71
CA ALA A 2 -29.80 -7.78 7.85
C ALA A 2 -28.46 -7.65 8.63
N GLU A 3 -28.06 -8.65 9.43
CA GLU A 3 -26.88 -8.52 10.32
C GLU A 3 -25.52 -8.57 9.58
N TYR A 4 -25.42 -9.33 8.47
CA TYR A 4 -24.16 -9.47 7.73
C TYR A 4 -24.01 -8.43 6.61
N GLU A 5 -25.11 -7.87 6.11
CA GLU A 5 -25.14 -6.82 5.09
C GLU A 5 -24.48 -5.52 5.56
N GLU A 6 -24.37 -5.33 6.88
CA GLU A 6 -23.67 -4.20 7.49
C GLU A 6 -22.16 -4.42 7.63
N LEU A 7 -21.65 -5.64 7.41
CA LEU A 7 -20.24 -5.98 7.62
C LEU A 7 -19.38 -5.77 6.38
N THR A 8 -19.96 -5.91 5.20
CA THR A 8 -19.23 -5.76 3.93
C THR A 8 -20.13 -5.29 2.80
N ALA A 9 -19.56 -4.50 1.88
CA ALA A 9 -20.19 -4.14 0.61
C ALA A 9 -19.91 -5.17 -0.50
N CYS A 10 -19.04 -6.16 -0.27
CA CYS A 10 -18.69 -7.19 -1.24
C CYS A 10 -19.63 -8.40 -1.13
N GLU A 11 -20.34 -8.72 -2.21
CA GLU A 11 -21.29 -9.85 -2.25
C GLU A 11 -20.61 -11.21 -1.99
N ALA A 12 -19.43 -11.44 -2.58
CA ALA A 12 -18.66 -12.67 -2.36
C ALA A 12 -18.27 -12.84 -0.89
N SER A 13 -17.85 -11.74 -0.24
CA SER A 13 -17.53 -11.74 1.19
C SER A 13 -18.78 -11.97 2.04
N LEU A 14 -19.93 -11.39 1.66
CA LEU A 14 -21.20 -11.61 2.34
C LEU A 14 -21.64 -13.08 2.30
N GLU A 15 -21.48 -13.75 1.16
CA GLU A 15 -21.75 -15.19 1.03
C GLU A 15 -20.85 -16.02 1.95
N MET A 16 -19.54 -15.71 1.98
CA MET A 16 -18.60 -16.44 2.83
C MET A 16 -18.77 -16.16 4.32
N LEU A 17 -19.20 -14.95 4.71
CA LEU A 17 -19.53 -14.64 6.11
C LEU A 17 -20.75 -15.44 6.60
N LYS A 18 -21.77 -15.61 5.74
CA LYS A 18 -22.93 -16.47 6.07
C LYS A 18 -22.49 -17.92 6.24
N LYS A 19 -21.67 -18.43 5.32
CA LYS A 19 -21.10 -19.77 5.42
C LYS A 19 -20.25 -19.96 6.68
N ALA A 20 -19.39 -18.99 7.02
CA ALA A 20 -18.57 -19.02 8.23
C ALA A 20 -19.43 -19.23 9.48
N ALA A 21 -20.54 -18.49 9.59
CA ALA A 21 -21.48 -18.61 10.69
C ALA A 21 -22.21 -19.98 10.72
N GLU A 22 -22.59 -20.51 9.57
CA GLU A 22 -23.20 -21.85 9.45
C GLU A 22 -22.23 -22.96 9.88
N ASP A 23 -20.94 -22.81 9.55
CA ASP A 23 -19.88 -23.75 9.93
C ASP A 23 -19.36 -23.55 11.36
N GLY A 24 -19.85 -22.52 12.08
CA GLY A 24 -19.34 -22.16 13.40
C GLY A 24 -17.89 -21.66 13.40
N GLN A 25 -17.40 -21.16 12.27
CA GLN A 25 -16.05 -20.62 12.10
C GLN A 25 -16.04 -19.13 12.42
N GLU A 26 -15.11 -18.72 13.28
CA GLU A 26 -14.94 -17.33 13.67
C GLU A 26 -14.00 -16.59 12.71
N THR A 27 -14.38 -15.38 12.30
CA THR A 27 -13.58 -14.51 11.43
C THR A 27 -13.17 -13.21 12.14
N ALA A 28 -12.33 -12.39 11.49
CA ALA A 28 -11.98 -11.05 11.96
C ALA A 28 -13.22 -10.16 12.19
N PHE A 29 -14.29 -10.36 11.41
CA PHE A 29 -15.55 -9.63 11.54
C PHE A 29 -16.33 -10.00 12.82
N ASP A 30 -16.11 -11.20 13.36
CA ASP A 30 -16.71 -11.65 14.62
C ASP A 30 -15.85 -11.18 15.79
N ARG A 31 -14.53 -11.38 15.70
CA ARG A 31 -13.57 -10.99 16.74
C ARG A 31 -13.64 -9.50 17.07
N VAL A 32 -13.83 -8.65 16.06
CA VAL A 32 -13.95 -7.19 16.29
C VAL A 32 -15.21 -6.82 17.08
N LYS A 33 -16.33 -7.53 16.91
CA LYS A 33 -17.59 -7.30 17.65
C LYS A 33 -17.46 -7.71 19.12
N GLN A 34 -16.66 -8.75 19.38
CA GLN A 34 -16.43 -9.25 20.74
C GLN A 34 -15.48 -8.34 21.55
N GLN A 35 -14.69 -7.50 20.89
CA GLN A 35 -13.68 -6.65 21.51
C GLN A 35 -14.14 -5.19 21.62
N LYS A 36 -14.43 -4.73 22.85
CA LYS A 36 -14.62 -3.30 23.13
C LYS A 36 -13.27 -2.59 23.13
N GLY A 37 -13.18 -1.49 22.37
CA GLY A 37 -11.98 -0.66 22.32
C GLY A 37 -11.62 -0.05 23.69
N CYS A 38 -10.33 0.01 23.99
CA CYS A 38 -9.83 0.65 25.21
C CYS A 38 -9.72 2.15 24.99
N ALA A 39 -10.53 2.95 25.69
CA ALA A 39 -10.56 4.41 25.52
C ALA A 39 -9.19 5.11 25.69
N PHE A 40 -8.31 4.60 26.57
CA PHE A 40 -6.95 5.12 26.73
C PHE A 40 -6.03 4.75 25.55
N GLY A 41 -6.24 3.56 24.97
CA GLY A 41 -5.49 3.11 23.80
C GLY A 41 -5.91 3.87 22.54
N GLU A 42 -7.22 4.02 22.34
CA GLU A 42 -7.79 4.78 21.21
C GLU A 42 -7.36 6.25 21.22
N ALA A 43 -7.28 6.87 22.41
CA ALA A 43 -6.79 8.23 22.56
C ALA A 43 -5.26 8.36 22.50
N GLY A 44 -4.52 7.25 22.45
CA GLY A 44 -3.05 7.26 22.51
C GLY A 44 -2.47 7.67 23.87
N SER A 45 -3.27 7.68 24.95
CA SER A 45 -2.90 8.20 26.28
C SER A 45 -2.36 7.14 27.26
N CYS A 46 -2.09 5.93 26.77
CA CYS A 46 -1.49 4.82 27.53
C CYS A 46 -0.02 4.66 27.17
N CYS A 47 0.87 4.62 28.16
CA CYS A 47 2.31 4.41 27.97
C CYS A 47 2.77 3.09 28.59
N ARG A 48 3.43 2.25 27.77
CA ARG A 48 3.97 0.93 28.16
C ARG A 48 5.48 0.79 27.89
N ILE A 49 6.19 1.91 27.78
CA ILE A 49 7.59 1.94 27.34
C ILE A 49 8.57 1.42 28.41
N CYS A 50 8.19 1.39 29.68
CA CYS A 50 9.00 0.84 30.77
C CYS A 50 8.16 0.11 31.82
N ASN A 51 8.83 -0.64 32.71
CA ASN A 51 8.19 -1.47 33.73
C ASN A 51 7.73 -0.71 35.00
N MET A 52 7.92 0.61 35.08
CA MET A 52 7.23 1.43 36.10
C MET A 52 5.74 1.63 35.77
N GLY A 53 5.36 1.45 34.51
CA GLY A 53 3.98 1.51 34.03
C GLY A 53 3.22 0.17 34.17
N PRO A 54 2.10 -0.01 33.45
CA PRO A 54 1.54 0.90 32.44
C PRO A 54 1.01 2.21 33.05
N CYS A 55 1.41 3.35 32.48
CA CYS A 55 0.87 4.66 32.86
C CYS A 55 -0.33 4.99 31.97
N ARG A 56 -1.39 5.58 32.54
CA ARG A 56 -2.56 6.06 31.79
C ARG A 56 -2.89 7.47 32.21
N ILE A 57 -3.03 8.37 31.25
CA ILE A 57 -3.49 9.75 31.49
C ILE A 57 -4.92 9.86 30.99
N ASN A 58 -5.80 10.45 31.80
CA ASN A 58 -7.20 10.64 31.42
C ASN A 58 -7.31 11.75 30.36
N PRO A 59 -7.76 11.46 29.13
CA PRO A 59 -7.91 12.47 28.07
C PRO A 59 -8.84 13.63 28.44
N LYS A 60 -9.79 13.42 29.37
CA LYS A 60 -10.71 14.47 29.83
C LYS A 60 -10.08 15.43 30.84
N LYS A 61 -8.96 15.04 31.45
CA LYS A 61 -8.26 15.76 32.52
C LYS A 61 -6.74 15.61 32.31
N PRO A 62 -6.20 16.02 31.14
CA PRO A 62 -4.82 15.72 30.76
C PRO A 62 -3.79 16.37 31.69
N ASP A 63 -4.12 17.51 32.31
CA ASP A 63 -3.23 18.26 33.20
C ASP A 63 -3.27 17.78 34.67
N GLU A 64 -4.26 16.97 35.06
CA GLU A 64 -4.42 16.50 36.44
C GLU A 64 -3.53 15.28 36.76
N SER A 65 -2.86 14.70 35.76
CA SER A 65 -2.03 13.51 35.94
C SER A 65 -0.84 13.45 34.99
N ARG A 66 0.20 12.73 35.40
CA ARG A 66 1.42 12.47 34.61
C ARG A 66 1.75 10.99 34.68
N GLY A 67 2.58 10.51 33.76
CA GLY A 67 3.24 9.23 33.93
C GLY A 67 4.14 9.22 35.17
N VAL A 68 4.53 8.04 35.66
CA VAL A 68 5.37 7.89 36.85
C VAL A 68 6.69 8.67 36.74
N CYS A 69 7.28 8.73 35.54
CA CYS A 69 8.49 9.51 35.26
C CYS A 69 8.26 11.01 35.03
N GLY A 70 7.01 11.50 35.17
CA GLY A 70 6.65 12.89 34.92
C GLY A 70 6.23 13.22 33.48
N ALA A 71 6.28 12.25 32.56
CA ALA A 71 5.84 12.44 31.17
C ALA A 71 4.40 12.95 31.08
N THR A 72 4.17 13.99 30.28
CA THR A 72 2.86 14.59 30.03
C THR A 72 2.04 13.76 29.04
N MET A 73 0.78 14.15 28.86
CA MET A 73 -0.06 13.63 27.78
C MET A 73 0.61 13.78 26.42
N ASP A 74 1.13 14.98 26.13
CA ASP A 74 1.72 15.31 24.83
C ASP A 74 2.93 14.43 24.51
N THR A 75 3.85 14.28 25.48
CA THR A 75 5.01 13.39 25.30
C THR A 75 4.58 11.94 25.10
N ILE A 76 3.57 11.45 25.83
CA ILE A 76 3.10 10.05 25.68
C ILE A 76 2.47 9.83 24.30
N VAL A 77 1.56 10.70 23.89
CA VAL A 77 0.86 10.60 22.60
C VAL A 77 1.85 10.72 21.44
N ALA A 78 2.79 11.68 21.50
CA ALA A 78 3.81 11.82 20.47
C ALA A 78 4.74 10.61 20.38
N ARG A 79 5.18 10.03 21.51
CA ARG A 79 5.98 8.79 21.51
C ARG A 79 5.22 7.61 20.91
N ASN A 80 3.94 7.47 21.22
CA ASN A 80 3.11 6.40 20.68
C ASN A 80 2.96 6.55 19.15
N PHE A 81 2.64 7.74 18.67
CA PHE A 81 2.55 8.02 17.23
C PHE A 81 3.90 7.80 16.52
N ALA A 82 5.00 8.33 17.08
CA ALA A 82 6.35 8.11 16.58
C ALA A 82 6.74 6.64 16.48
N ARG A 83 6.35 5.81 17.46
CA ARG A 83 6.61 4.36 17.40
C ARG A 83 5.77 3.64 16.35
N MET A 84 4.56 4.11 16.07
CA MET A 84 3.78 3.61 14.92
C MET A 84 4.49 3.95 13.60
N VAL A 85 5.01 5.18 13.46
CA VAL A 85 5.81 5.56 12.28
C VAL A 85 7.06 4.68 12.16
N ALA A 86 7.79 4.44 13.26
CA ALA A 86 8.96 3.56 13.27
C ALA A 86 8.62 2.12 12.87
N GLY A 87 7.53 1.55 13.42
CA GLY A 87 7.05 0.22 13.08
C GLY A 87 6.70 0.10 11.59
N GLY A 88 5.92 1.04 11.07
CA GLY A 88 5.59 1.10 9.65
C GLY A 88 6.81 1.23 8.74
N SER A 89 7.72 2.17 9.05
CA SER A 89 8.94 2.43 8.28
C SER A 89 9.88 1.22 8.29
N SER A 90 9.99 0.53 9.42
CA SER A 90 10.82 -0.70 9.52
C SER A 90 10.32 -1.83 8.62
N ALA A 91 9.00 -1.93 8.44
CA ALA A 91 8.40 -2.98 7.62
C ALA A 91 8.70 -2.77 6.12
N HIS A 92 8.69 -1.53 5.64
CA HIS A 92 9.09 -1.22 4.26
C HIS A 92 10.61 -1.21 4.08
N SER A 93 11.38 -0.77 5.10
CA SER A 93 12.84 -0.84 5.09
C SER A 93 13.31 -2.28 4.82
N ASP A 94 12.81 -3.23 5.62
CA ASP A 94 13.30 -4.61 5.54
C ASP A 94 12.86 -5.33 4.25
N HIS A 95 11.74 -4.91 3.67
CA HIS A 95 11.33 -5.29 2.30
C HIS A 95 12.34 -4.77 1.29
N GLY A 96 12.62 -3.46 1.27
CA GLY A 96 13.56 -2.85 0.33
C GLY A 96 14.98 -3.42 0.46
N ARG A 97 15.41 -3.77 1.68
CA ARG A 97 16.70 -4.41 1.92
C ARG A 97 16.79 -5.77 1.25
N ALA A 98 15.77 -6.63 1.45
CA ALA A 98 15.76 -7.96 0.85
C ALA A 98 15.90 -7.87 -0.68
N VAL A 99 15.15 -6.97 -1.32
CA VAL A 99 15.24 -6.74 -2.77
C VAL A 99 16.64 -6.26 -3.19
N ALA A 100 17.25 -5.33 -2.44
CA ALA A 100 18.59 -4.82 -2.73
C ALA A 100 19.68 -5.91 -2.58
N GLU A 101 19.59 -6.73 -1.53
CA GLU A 101 20.48 -7.86 -1.31
C GLU A 101 20.34 -8.92 -2.42
N THR A 102 19.10 -9.23 -2.84
CA THR A 102 18.86 -10.14 -3.97
C THR A 102 19.46 -9.61 -5.28
N LEU A 103 19.35 -8.30 -5.57
CA LEU A 103 19.96 -7.73 -6.77
C LEU A 103 21.49 -7.89 -6.75
N VAL A 104 22.13 -7.67 -5.60
CA VAL A 104 23.57 -7.91 -5.43
C VAL A 104 23.92 -9.38 -5.67
N MET A 105 23.15 -10.32 -5.11
CA MET A 105 23.36 -11.75 -5.32
C MET A 105 23.17 -12.16 -6.78
N ALA A 106 22.14 -11.65 -7.45
CA ALA A 106 21.86 -11.89 -8.86
C ALA A 106 23.01 -11.37 -9.74
N ALA A 107 23.49 -10.15 -9.49
CA ALA A 107 24.62 -9.56 -10.22
C ALA A 107 25.95 -10.32 -10.01
N LYS A 108 26.13 -10.97 -8.85
CA LYS A 108 27.29 -11.86 -8.57
C LYS A 108 27.13 -13.26 -9.15
N GLY A 109 25.95 -13.62 -9.66
CA GLY A 109 25.62 -14.99 -10.08
C GLY A 109 25.43 -15.97 -8.92
N GLU A 110 25.16 -15.46 -7.71
CA GLU A 110 24.91 -16.25 -6.50
C GLU A 110 23.42 -16.61 -6.35
N ALA A 111 22.53 -15.84 -6.97
CA ALA A 111 21.09 -16.11 -7.03
C ALA A 111 20.65 -16.28 -8.49
N THR A 112 20.93 -17.46 -9.06
CA THR A 112 20.83 -17.71 -10.51
C THR A 112 19.41 -17.73 -11.08
N ASP A 113 18.39 -17.81 -10.21
CA ASP A 113 16.99 -17.74 -10.62
C ASP A 113 16.51 -16.30 -10.87
N TYR A 114 17.30 -15.30 -10.48
CA TYR A 114 17.01 -13.88 -10.65
C TYR A 114 17.87 -13.28 -11.76
N GLU A 115 17.26 -12.43 -12.59
CA GLU A 115 17.91 -11.80 -13.74
C GLU A 115 17.63 -10.29 -13.75
N ILE A 116 18.47 -9.54 -14.48
CA ILE A 116 18.25 -8.12 -14.75
C ILE A 116 17.37 -8.01 -16.01
N LYS A 117 16.06 -7.97 -15.80
CA LYS A 117 15.06 -7.93 -16.88
C LYS A 117 14.94 -6.53 -17.50
N ASP A 118 14.81 -5.50 -16.68
CA ASP A 118 14.70 -4.11 -17.16
C ASP A 118 16.04 -3.37 -17.09
N ARG A 119 16.75 -3.42 -18.22
CA ARG A 119 18.04 -2.73 -18.36
C ARG A 119 17.89 -1.22 -18.49
N ILE A 120 16.78 -0.72 -19.00
CA ILE A 120 16.57 0.73 -19.13
C ILE A 120 16.39 1.32 -17.74
N LYS A 121 15.53 0.69 -16.93
CA LYS A 121 15.30 1.07 -15.54
C LYS A 121 16.59 1.04 -14.72
N LEU A 122 17.42 0.00 -14.91
CA LEU A 122 18.73 -0.07 -14.24
C LEU A 122 19.61 1.14 -14.55
N LEU A 123 19.69 1.56 -15.82
CA LEU A 123 20.51 2.69 -16.23
C LEU A 123 19.96 4.03 -15.72
N GLU A 124 18.64 4.17 -15.65
CA GLU A 124 17.99 5.35 -15.05
C GLU A 124 18.30 5.45 -13.55
N VAL A 125 18.16 4.34 -12.82
CA VAL A 125 18.51 4.28 -11.39
C VAL A 125 20.00 4.52 -11.19
N ALA A 126 20.87 3.95 -12.02
CA ALA A 126 22.31 4.20 -11.96
C ALA A 126 22.63 5.69 -12.13
N ALA A 127 21.97 6.38 -13.07
CA ALA A 127 22.14 7.82 -13.26
C ALA A 127 21.66 8.63 -12.05
N ASP A 128 20.53 8.26 -11.44
CA ASP A 128 20.02 8.92 -10.23
C ASP A 128 20.96 8.74 -9.01
N LEU A 129 21.73 7.65 -8.99
CA LEU A 129 22.72 7.35 -7.95
C LEU A 129 24.13 7.88 -8.30
N ASP A 130 24.29 8.64 -9.38
CA ASP A 130 25.57 9.15 -9.90
C ASP A 130 26.61 8.03 -10.17
N ILE A 131 26.13 6.87 -10.62
CA ILE A 131 26.97 5.72 -10.98
C ILE A 131 27.38 5.82 -12.46
N GLU A 132 28.68 5.71 -12.73
CA GLU A 132 29.21 5.75 -14.08
C GLU A 132 28.77 4.52 -14.90
N ILE A 133 28.11 4.75 -16.04
CA ILE A 133 27.59 3.68 -16.92
C ILE A 133 28.65 3.23 -17.92
N GLY A 134 29.19 4.15 -18.74
CA GLY A 134 30.27 3.89 -19.69
C GLY A 134 30.09 2.63 -20.56
N GLU A 135 31.18 1.90 -20.79
CA GLU A 135 31.21 0.59 -21.48
C GLU A 135 31.12 -0.60 -20.50
N ARG A 136 30.63 -0.38 -19.27
CA ARG A 136 30.55 -1.43 -18.25
C ARG A 136 29.52 -2.50 -18.62
N SER A 137 29.69 -3.70 -18.08
CA SER A 137 28.67 -4.74 -18.18
C SER A 137 27.42 -4.36 -17.38
N ILE A 138 26.28 -4.93 -17.77
CA ILE A 138 25.01 -4.71 -17.06
C ILE A 138 25.11 -5.25 -15.64
N GLU A 139 25.81 -6.37 -15.46
CA GLU A 139 26.05 -7.02 -14.18
C GLU A 139 26.92 -6.14 -13.26
N ASP A 140 27.98 -5.51 -13.78
CA ASP A 140 28.81 -4.59 -13.00
C ASP A 140 28.04 -3.34 -12.55
N ILE A 141 27.13 -2.84 -13.39
CA ILE A 141 26.27 -1.68 -13.04
C ILE A 141 25.24 -2.10 -12.00
N ALA A 142 24.56 -3.23 -12.20
CA ALA A 142 23.58 -3.78 -11.25
C ALA A 142 24.20 -4.06 -9.88
N LEU A 143 25.42 -4.59 -9.86
CA LEU A 143 26.16 -4.82 -8.64
C LEU A 143 26.38 -3.51 -7.87
N GLU A 144 26.88 -2.46 -8.52
CA GLU A 144 27.13 -1.18 -7.86
C GLU A 144 25.82 -0.49 -7.41
N VAL A 145 24.76 -0.55 -8.23
CA VAL A 145 23.43 -0.06 -7.86
C VAL A 145 22.92 -0.79 -6.62
N GLY A 146 23.02 -2.12 -6.59
CA GLY A 146 22.63 -2.94 -5.46
C GLY A 146 23.44 -2.62 -4.20
N GLU A 147 24.77 -2.56 -4.30
CA GLU A 147 25.66 -2.25 -3.18
C GLU A 147 25.46 -0.83 -2.64
N ARG A 148 25.19 0.15 -3.51
CA ARG A 148 24.82 1.51 -3.11
C ARG A 148 23.50 1.52 -2.33
N CYS A 149 22.49 0.80 -2.82
CA CYS A 149 21.21 0.65 -2.13
C CYS A 149 21.35 -0.03 -0.77
N VAL A 150 22.09 -1.14 -0.68
CA VAL A 150 22.40 -1.81 0.60
C VAL A 150 23.12 -0.85 1.56
N GLY A 151 24.06 -0.05 1.05
CA GLY A 151 24.78 0.96 1.83
C GLY A 151 23.88 2.01 2.48
N MET A 152 22.77 2.40 1.83
CA MET A 152 21.81 3.39 2.36
C MET A 152 21.09 2.93 3.63
N PHE A 153 20.95 1.61 3.85
CA PHE A 153 20.36 1.09 5.09
C PHE A 153 21.26 1.31 6.31
N GLY A 154 22.57 1.16 6.12
CA GLY A 154 23.59 1.36 7.16
C GLY A 154 24.15 2.78 7.25
N GLN A 155 23.76 3.68 6.34
CA GLN A 155 24.32 5.03 6.23
C GLN A 155 24.16 5.83 7.55
N GLN A 156 25.29 6.38 8.03
CA GLN A 156 25.33 7.09 9.32
C GLN A 156 25.35 8.60 9.20
N GLU A 157 25.60 9.19 8.04
CA GLU A 157 25.69 10.64 7.82
C GLU A 157 25.34 10.97 6.37
N GLY A 158 25.14 12.26 6.06
CA GLY A 158 24.78 12.71 4.72
C GLY A 158 23.27 12.62 4.43
N GLU A 159 22.94 12.72 3.15
CA GLU A 159 21.58 12.72 2.60
C GLU A 159 21.36 11.41 1.83
N LEU A 160 20.16 10.82 1.87
CA LEU A 160 19.82 9.66 1.03
C LEU A 160 19.72 10.05 -0.45
N ASP A 161 20.24 9.21 -1.34
CA ASP A 161 20.31 9.51 -2.78
C ASP A 161 18.93 9.59 -3.42
N PHE A 162 18.05 8.62 -3.17
CA PHE A 162 16.69 8.63 -3.71
C PHE A 162 15.86 9.83 -3.26
N ALA A 163 16.15 10.40 -2.09
CA ALA A 163 15.51 11.64 -1.62
C ALA A 163 15.94 12.87 -2.41
N GLN A 164 17.05 12.81 -3.18
CA GLN A 164 17.46 13.90 -4.08
C GLN A 164 16.51 14.09 -5.26
N ARG A 165 15.69 13.08 -5.59
CA ARG A 165 14.65 13.17 -6.62
C ARG A 165 13.59 14.23 -6.26
N ALA A 166 13.37 14.53 -4.99
CA ALA A 166 12.37 15.52 -4.58
C ALA A 166 12.66 16.93 -5.14
N PRO A 167 11.63 17.77 -5.38
CA PRO A 167 11.83 19.14 -5.87
C PRO A 167 12.77 19.96 -4.97
N GLU A 168 13.58 20.84 -5.57
CA GLU A 168 14.58 21.62 -4.82
C GLU A 168 13.98 22.45 -3.67
N PRO A 169 12.82 23.13 -3.82
CA PRO A 169 12.19 23.82 -2.70
C PRO A 169 11.85 22.90 -1.52
N ARG A 170 11.47 21.64 -1.81
CA ARG A 170 11.17 20.64 -0.77
C ARG A 170 12.41 20.18 -0.04
N LYS A 171 13.50 19.93 -0.78
CA LYS A 171 14.80 19.57 -0.21
C LYS A 171 15.34 20.66 0.72
N GLU A 172 15.19 21.93 0.34
CA GLU A 172 15.60 23.06 1.17
C GLU A 172 14.81 23.13 2.49
N ILE A 173 13.48 22.91 2.46
CA ILE A 173 12.67 22.80 3.68
C ILE A 173 13.20 21.69 4.58
N TRP A 174 13.51 20.52 4.03
CA TRP A 174 14.05 19.41 4.82
C TRP A 174 15.41 19.73 5.45
N ARG A 175 16.30 20.41 4.73
CA ARG A 175 17.60 20.85 5.24
C ARG A 175 17.45 21.87 6.36
N GLN A 176 16.59 22.88 6.19
CA GLN A 176 16.32 23.91 7.19
C GLN A 176 15.73 23.32 8.49
N LEU A 177 14.87 22.32 8.37
CA LEU A 177 14.27 21.63 9.51
C LEU A 177 15.16 20.52 10.10
N GLY A 178 16.27 20.17 9.42
CA GLY A 178 17.15 19.06 9.83
C GLY A 178 16.51 17.67 9.69
N ILE A 179 15.51 17.53 8.81
CA ILE A 179 14.75 16.29 8.60
C ILE A 179 15.08 15.58 7.28
N PHE A 180 16.07 16.04 6.52
CA PHE A 180 16.55 15.29 5.36
C PHE A 180 17.01 13.89 5.84
N PRO A 181 16.47 12.79 5.28
CA PRO A 181 16.78 11.44 5.77
C PRO A 181 18.25 11.08 5.50
N ARG A 182 18.89 10.44 6.49
CA ARG A 182 20.35 10.20 6.47
C ARG A 182 20.70 8.73 6.25
N GLY A 183 19.88 7.81 6.77
CA GLY A 183 20.09 6.38 6.63
C GLY A 183 18.86 5.62 7.12
N ILE A 184 18.45 4.60 6.38
CA ILE A 184 17.10 4.02 6.53
C ILE A 184 16.92 3.38 7.91
N ASP A 185 17.83 2.49 8.33
CA ASP A 185 17.72 1.85 9.65
C ASP A 185 18.06 2.82 10.78
N ARG A 186 18.98 3.75 10.51
CA ARG A 186 19.40 4.75 11.48
C ARG A 186 18.21 5.56 11.97
N GLU A 187 17.33 6.00 11.08
CA GLU A 187 16.19 6.82 11.51
C GLU A 187 15.18 6.06 12.36
N VAL A 188 14.98 4.76 12.08
CA VAL A 188 14.17 3.86 12.91
C VAL A 188 14.82 3.71 14.29
N VAL A 189 16.12 3.41 14.35
CA VAL A 189 16.86 3.24 15.61
C VAL A 189 16.86 4.53 16.43
N GLU A 190 17.11 5.69 15.80
CA GLU A 190 17.11 6.97 16.50
C GLU A 190 15.72 7.33 17.03
N LEU A 191 14.64 7.08 16.26
CA LEU A 191 13.28 7.34 16.72
C LEU A 191 12.90 6.42 17.90
N MET A 192 13.31 5.15 17.87
CA MET A 192 13.12 4.22 18.99
C MET A 192 13.91 4.65 20.24
N HIS A 193 15.13 5.15 20.07
CA HIS A 193 15.94 5.69 21.16
C HIS A 193 15.30 6.95 21.76
N ARG A 194 14.92 7.93 20.93
CA ARG A 194 14.28 9.19 21.37
C ARG A 194 12.99 8.95 22.14
N THR A 195 12.20 7.96 21.73
CA THR A 195 10.95 7.61 22.42
C THR A 195 11.16 6.74 23.67
N SER A 196 12.39 6.34 23.99
CA SER A 196 12.70 5.62 25.23
C SER A 196 12.51 6.50 26.47
N ILE A 197 12.41 5.85 27.63
CA ILE A 197 12.21 6.55 28.90
C ILE A 197 13.39 7.50 29.21
N GLY A 198 13.08 8.77 29.47
CA GLY A 198 14.06 9.77 29.89
C GLY A 198 14.88 10.41 28.77
N VAL A 199 14.62 10.08 27.50
CA VAL A 199 15.34 10.64 26.35
C VAL A 199 14.63 11.91 25.86
N ASP A 200 13.92 11.84 24.73
CA ASP A 200 13.23 12.99 24.17
C ASP A 200 11.90 13.20 24.88
N GLN A 201 11.68 14.41 25.39
CA GLN A 201 10.53 14.78 26.21
C GLN A 201 9.72 15.92 25.60
N ASP A 202 10.19 16.45 24.47
CA ASP A 202 9.51 17.48 23.69
C ASP A 202 8.73 16.83 22.54
N TYR A 203 7.41 17.02 22.55
CA TYR A 203 6.53 16.40 21.57
C TYR A 203 6.78 16.94 20.14
N GLU A 204 7.20 18.20 19.99
CA GLU A 204 7.47 18.78 18.68
C GLU A 204 8.74 18.15 18.08
N ASN A 205 9.81 18.05 18.88
CA ASN A 205 11.07 17.44 18.48
C ASN A 205 10.93 15.94 18.15
N ILE A 206 10.12 15.20 18.91
CA ILE A 206 9.80 13.79 18.63
C ILE A 206 9.12 13.65 17.27
N LEU A 207 8.16 14.52 16.96
CA LEU A 207 7.39 14.44 15.72
C LEU A 207 8.16 14.95 14.49
N LEU A 208 9.11 15.87 14.68
CA LEU A 208 10.11 16.19 13.65
C LEU A 208 10.96 14.96 13.30
N GLN A 209 11.45 14.22 14.30
CA GLN A 209 12.16 12.95 14.01
C GLN A 209 11.25 11.92 13.34
N ALA A 210 9.98 11.83 13.75
CA ALA A 210 9.02 10.93 13.09
C ALA A 210 8.89 11.26 11.60
N SER A 211 8.91 12.55 11.25
CA SER A 211 8.93 13.00 9.85
C SER A 211 10.18 12.55 9.11
N ARG A 212 11.38 12.72 9.69
CA ARG A 212 12.63 12.23 9.10
C ARG A 212 12.65 10.71 8.90
N CYS A 213 12.15 9.96 9.88
CA CYS A 213 12.04 8.50 9.79
C CYS A 213 11.09 8.08 8.67
N ALA A 214 9.91 8.69 8.57
CA ALA A 214 8.98 8.41 7.49
C ALA A 214 9.57 8.77 6.11
N LEU A 215 10.29 9.88 5.99
CA LEU A 215 10.97 10.24 4.73
C LEU A 215 11.98 9.16 4.30
N SER A 216 12.69 8.52 5.25
CA SER A 216 13.60 7.40 4.96
C SER A 216 12.88 6.11 4.53
N ASP A 217 11.58 5.99 4.81
CA ASP A 217 10.72 4.95 4.23
C ASP A 217 10.34 5.33 2.78
N GLY A 218 9.60 6.42 2.60
CA GLY A 218 9.04 6.77 1.28
C GLY A 218 10.09 7.04 0.20
N TRP A 219 11.14 7.79 0.55
CA TRP A 219 12.27 8.12 -0.34
C TRP A 219 13.50 7.23 -0.12
N GLY A 220 13.33 6.11 0.60
CA GLY A 220 14.38 5.14 0.87
C GLY A 220 13.82 3.74 0.70
N GLY A 221 13.48 3.06 1.80
CA GLY A 221 13.09 1.64 1.79
C GLY A 221 12.00 1.28 0.76
N SER A 222 10.91 2.05 0.70
CA SER A 222 9.84 1.84 -0.27
C SER A 222 10.29 2.10 -1.72
N MET A 223 11.05 3.17 -1.96
CA MET A 223 11.52 3.52 -3.31
C MET A 223 12.56 2.52 -3.82
N ILE A 224 13.51 2.10 -2.97
CA ILE A 224 14.46 1.03 -3.29
C ILE A 224 13.71 -0.25 -3.64
N GLY A 225 12.74 -0.66 -2.81
CA GLY A 225 11.92 -1.85 -3.07
C GLY A 225 11.26 -1.79 -4.45
N THR A 226 10.55 -0.70 -4.75
CA THR A 226 9.88 -0.52 -6.04
C THR A 226 10.84 -0.51 -7.23
N GLU A 227 11.89 0.32 -7.20
CA GLU A 227 12.79 0.53 -8.32
C GLU A 227 13.60 -0.73 -8.65
N LEU A 228 14.12 -1.42 -7.63
CA LEU A 228 14.93 -2.62 -7.83
C LEU A 228 14.08 -3.85 -8.19
N GLN A 229 12.83 -3.92 -7.73
CA GLN A 229 11.88 -4.92 -8.21
C GLN A 229 11.61 -4.76 -9.70
N ASP A 230 11.44 -3.53 -10.19
CA ASP A 230 11.21 -3.30 -11.62
C ASP A 230 12.43 -3.70 -12.46
N ILE A 231 13.64 -3.47 -11.95
CA ILE A 231 14.88 -3.96 -12.58
C ILE A 231 14.89 -5.49 -12.69
N MET A 232 14.57 -6.20 -11.61
CA MET A 232 14.66 -7.67 -11.58
C MET A 232 13.46 -8.38 -12.23
N PHE A 233 12.28 -7.78 -12.15
CA PHE A 233 11.01 -8.43 -12.50
C PHE A 233 10.32 -7.81 -13.71
N GLU A 234 10.91 -6.80 -14.33
CA GLU A 234 10.35 -5.97 -15.39
C GLU A 234 9.41 -4.88 -14.86
N THR A 235 9.57 -3.68 -15.42
CA THR A 235 8.73 -2.51 -15.14
C THR A 235 7.29 -2.81 -15.59
N PRO A 236 6.27 -2.67 -14.73
CA PRO A 236 4.89 -2.96 -15.08
C PRO A 236 4.38 -2.22 -16.33
N VAL A 237 3.42 -2.83 -17.02
CA VAL A 237 2.64 -2.17 -18.09
C VAL A 237 1.17 -2.52 -17.90
N PRO A 238 0.23 -1.70 -18.41
CA PRO A 238 -1.18 -1.99 -18.25
C PRO A 238 -1.57 -3.38 -18.73
N ILE A 239 -2.16 -4.14 -17.82
CA ILE A 239 -2.56 -5.52 -18.04
C ILE A 239 -3.97 -5.74 -17.49
N GLU A 240 -4.78 -6.48 -18.24
CA GLU A 240 -6.10 -6.92 -17.81
C GLU A 240 -5.98 -8.11 -16.86
N SER A 241 -6.79 -8.11 -15.80
CA SER A 241 -6.92 -9.26 -14.90
C SER A 241 -8.33 -9.32 -14.29
N LYS A 242 -8.49 -10.18 -13.29
CA LYS A 242 -9.73 -10.38 -12.54
C LYS A 242 -9.51 -10.28 -11.04
N VAL A 243 -10.55 -9.89 -10.32
CA VAL A 243 -10.55 -9.80 -8.86
C VAL A 243 -11.79 -10.46 -8.26
N ASN A 244 -11.67 -10.83 -6.97
CA ASN A 244 -12.68 -11.40 -6.06
C ASN A 244 -12.65 -12.93 -5.96
N LEU A 245 -13.35 -13.50 -4.98
CA LEU A 245 -13.23 -14.91 -4.61
C LEU A 245 -13.61 -15.90 -5.73
N GLY A 246 -14.41 -15.47 -6.72
CA GLY A 246 -14.76 -16.30 -7.88
C GLY A 246 -13.62 -16.57 -8.85
N VAL A 247 -12.42 -16.00 -8.62
CA VAL A 247 -11.22 -16.37 -9.40
C VAL A 247 -10.70 -17.77 -9.06
N LEU A 248 -11.12 -18.34 -7.92
CA LEU A 248 -10.79 -19.70 -7.53
C LEU A 248 -11.49 -20.72 -8.45
N LYS A 249 -10.91 -21.92 -8.57
CA LYS A 249 -11.36 -22.97 -9.50
C LYS A 249 -11.69 -24.27 -8.77
N GLU A 250 -12.86 -24.83 -9.06
CA GLU A 250 -13.27 -26.12 -8.47
C GLU A 250 -12.44 -27.29 -9.01
N ASP A 251 -11.93 -27.20 -10.24
CA ASP A 251 -11.26 -28.26 -10.98
C ASP A 251 -9.75 -28.09 -11.13
N GLU A 252 -9.14 -27.09 -10.48
CA GLU A 252 -7.69 -26.84 -10.48
C GLU A 252 -7.15 -26.73 -9.06
N VAL A 253 -5.83 -26.94 -8.88
CA VAL A 253 -5.13 -26.74 -7.61
C VAL A 253 -5.07 -25.23 -7.32
N ASN A 254 -5.74 -24.74 -6.29
CA ASN A 254 -5.73 -23.32 -5.95
C ASN A 254 -4.59 -23.02 -4.97
N ILE A 255 -3.67 -22.17 -5.42
CA ILE A 255 -2.58 -21.64 -4.61
C ILE A 255 -2.81 -20.14 -4.43
N ILE A 256 -2.79 -19.67 -3.19
CA ILE A 256 -2.83 -18.24 -2.87
C ILE A 256 -1.46 -17.80 -2.38
N VAL A 257 -0.87 -16.80 -3.02
CA VAL A 257 0.25 -16.05 -2.42
C VAL A 257 -0.29 -14.86 -1.63
N HIS A 258 0.20 -14.67 -0.42
CA HIS A 258 -0.28 -13.63 0.48
C HIS A 258 0.84 -13.06 1.33
N GLY A 259 0.97 -11.74 1.34
CA GLY A 259 2.07 -11.06 2.02
C GLY A 259 2.48 -9.82 1.24
N HIS A 260 3.78 -9.56 1.17
CA HIS A 260 4.37 -8.32 0.68
C HIS A 260 5.63 -8.52 -0.16
N GLU A 261 6.48 -9.50 0.15
CA GLU A 261 7.77 -9.67 -0.54
C GLU A 261 7.57 -10.45 -1.86
N PRO A 262 7.88 -9.86 -3.04
CA PRO A 262 7.61 -10.53 -4.32
C PRO A 262 8.68 -11.53 -4.75
N LEU A 263 9.84 -11.55 -4.08
CA LEU A 263 10.98 -12.40 -4.45
C LEU A 263 10.56 -13.87 -4.64
N LEU A 264 9.82 -14.42 -3.68
CA LEU A 264 9.29 -15.79 -3.77
C LEU A 264 8.06 -15.88 -4.68
N SER A 265 7.15 -14.90 -4.65
CA SER A 265 5.91 -15.02 -5.43
C SER A 265 6.17 -15.02 -6.94
N GLU A 266 7.20 -14.30 -7.40
CA GLU A 266 7.74 -14.38 -8.76
C GLU A 266 8.18 -15.81 -9.12
N MET A 267 8.88 -16.49 -8.22
CA MET A 267 9.29 -17.89 -8.45
C MET A 267 8.11 -18.86 -8.41
N ILE A 268 7.07 -18.58 -7.62
CA ILE A 268 5.84 -19.36 -7.63
C ILE A 268 5.10 -19.17 -8.96
N VAL A 269 5.05 -17.96 -9.52
CA VAL A 269 4.51 -17.74 -10.88
C VAL A 269 5.24 -18.61 -11.90
N LEU A 270 6.59 -18.63 -11.86
CA LEU A 270 7.37 -19.50 -12.74
C LEU A 270 7.07 -20.98 -12.50
N ALA A 271 7.17 -21.45 -11.26
CA ALA A 271 6.99 -22.85 -10.89
C ALA A 271 5.60 -23.39 -11.26
N THR A 272 4.55 -22.60 -11.07
CA THR A 272 3.17 -23.01 -11.44
C THR A 272 2.99 -23.18 -12.95
N ASN A 273 3.81 -22.54 -13.79
CA ASN A 273 3.75 -22.67 -15.25
C ASN A 273 4.66 -23.77 -15.81
N LEU A 274 5.49 -24.41 -14.99
CA LEU A 274 6.41 -25.45 -15.44
C LEU A 274 5.66 -26.71 -15.91
N PRO A 275 6.03 -27.31 -17.06
CA PRO A 275 5.37 -28.51 -17.58
C PRO A 275 5.30 -29.65 -16.56
N GLU A 276 6.37 -29.90 -15.82
CA GLU A 276 6.42 -30.96 -14.81
C GLU A 276 5.44 -30.73 -13.65
N MET A 277 5.20 -29.47 -13.25
CA MET A 277 4.23 -29.13 -12.20
C MET A 277 2.80 -29.28 -12.71
N GLN A 278 2.54 -28.86 -13.95
CA GLN A 278 1.24 -29.03 -14.60
C GLN A 278 0.90 -30.51 -14.83
N GLU A 279 1.88 -31.34 -15.22
CA GLU A 279 1.73 -32.79 -15.34
C GLU A 279 1.48 -33.44 -13.97
N LYS A 280 2.21 -33.01 -12.92
CA LYS A 280 1.98 -33.48 -11.56
C LYS A 280 0.55 -33.16 -11.09
N ALA A 281 0.07 -31.94 -11.28
CA ALA A 281 -1.30 -31.54 -10.95
C ALA A 281 -2.35 -32.42 -11.64
N LYS A 282 -2.16 -32.70 -12.94
CA LYS A 282 -3.02 -33.62 -13.71
C LYS A 282 -2.99 -35.05 -13.19
N SER A 283 -1.82 -35.54 -12.76
CA SER A 283 -1.70 -36.88 -12.18
C SER A 283 -2.45 -37.03 -10.85
N MET A 284 -2.68 -35.93 -10.13
CA MET A 284 -3.47 -35.87 -8.89
C MET A 284 -4.96 -35.60 -9.13
N GLY A 285 -5.40 -35.50 -10.40
CA GLY A 285 -6.80 -35.34 -10.78
C GLY A 285 -7.28 -33.89 -10.94
N ALA A 286 -6.39 -32.90 -10.86
CA ALA A 286 -6.71 -31.52 -11.21
C ALA A 286 -6.58 -31.29 -12.73
N LYS A 287 -7.26 -30.28 -13.30
CA LYS A 287 -7.08 -29.89 -14.70
C LYS A 287 -5.80 -29.06 -14.92
N GLY A 288 -5.36 -28.36 -13.88
CA GLY A 288 -4.21 -27.46 -13.88
C GLY A 288 -3.96 -26.88 -12.49
N ILE A 289 -3.18 -25.82 -12.45
CA ILE A 289 -2.85 -25.05 -11.24
C ILE A 289 -3.37 -23.63 -11.42
N ASN A 290 -4.19 -23.18 -10.47
CA ASN A 290 -4.72 -21.83 -10.41
C ASN A 290 -3.96 -21.03 -9.35
N LEU A 291 -3.16 -20.05 -9.79
CA LEU A 291 -2.49 -19.11 -8.91
C LEU A 291 -3.32 -17.84 -8.76
N SER A 292 -3.51 -17.39 -7.53
CA SER A 292 -4.13 -16.09 -7.22
C SER A 292 -3.43 -15.43 -6.03
N GLY A 293 -3.71 -14.15 -5.80
CA GLY A 293 -3.07 -13.41 -4.71
C GLY A 293 -4.02 -12.73 -3.74
N ILE A 294 -3.53 -12.47 -2.52
CA ILE A 294 -4.16 -11.57 -1.53
C ILE A 294 -3.14 -10.53 -1.01
N CYS A 295 -3.58 -9.28 -0.83
CA CYS A 295 -2.78 -8.17 -0.29
C CYS A 295 -1.65 -7.69 -1.23
N CYS A 296 -0.52 -7.22 -0.71
CA CYS A 296 0.45 -6.45 -1.50
C CYS A 296 1.32 -7.31 -2.43
N THR A 297 1.74 -8.53 -2.05
CA THR A 297 2.40 -9.48 -2.98
C THR A 297 1.51 -9.84 -4.18
N ALA A 298 0.18 -9.83 -3.99
CA ALA A 298 -0.77 -10.03 -5.08
C ALA A 298 -0.75 -8.89 -6.10
N ASN A 299 -0.58 -7.64 -5.63
CA ASN A 299 -0.45 -6.51 -6.52
C ASN A 299 0.82 -6.60 -7.36
N GLU A 300 1.93 -7.11 -6.79
CA GLU A 300 3.21 -7.24 -7.49
C GLU A 300 3.12 -8.23 -8.67
N ILE A 301 2.52 -9.41 -8.45
CA ILE A 301 2.36 -10.39 -9.53
C ILE A 301 1.17 -10.08 -10.46
N LEU A 302 0.20 -9.29 -10.00
CA LEU A 302 -0.87 -8.74 -10.85
C LEU A 302 -0.27 -7.81 -11.90
N THR A 303 0.51 -6.81 -11.48
CA THR A 303 0.97 -5.74 -12.38
C THR A 303 2.02 -6.21 -13.39
N ARG A 304 2.67 -7.36 -13.14
CA ARG A 304 3.69 -7.94 -14.03
C ARG A 304 3.17 -9.10 -14.86
N HIS A 305 2.29 -9.95 -14.30
CA HIS A 305 1.87 -11.21 -14.94
C HIS A 305 0.36 -11.33 -15.16
N GLY A 306 -0.43 -10.35 -14.71
CA GLY A 306 -1.89 -10.39 -14.83
C GLY A 306 -2.54 -11.44 -13.92
N ILE A 307 -1.84 -11.91 -12.89
CA ILE A 307 -2.37 -12.94 -11.97
C ILE A 307 -3.59 -12.40 -11.21
N PRO A 308 -4.72 -13.15 -11.19
CA PRO A 308 -5.93 -12.70 -10.52
C PRO A 308 -5.78 -12.50 -9.01
N ILE A 309 -6.54 -11.54 -8.47
CA ILE A 309 -6.58 -11.25 -7.02
C ILE A 309 -7.81 -11.89 -6.39
N ALA A 310 -7.62 -12.84 -5.48
CA ALA A 310 -8.73 -13.47 -4.77
C ALA A 310 -9.43 -12.51 -3.79
N GLY A 311 -8.69 -11.56 -3.22
CA GLY A 311 -9.25 -10.53 -2.36
C GLY A 311 -8.22 -9.68 -1.64
N ASN A 312 -8.71 -8.82 -0.75
CA ASN A 312 -7.89 -7.96 0.10
C ASN A 312 -7.68 -8.56 1.51
N VAL A 313 -7.07 -7.77 2.40
CA VAL A 313 -6.68 -8.21 3.75
C VAL A 313 -7.84 -8.80 4.58
N LEU A 314 -9.09 -8.35 4.40
CA LEU A 314 -10.23 -8.91 5.15
C LEU A 314 -10.86 -10.14 4.48
N GLN A 315 -10.39 -10.52 3.29
CA GLN A 315 -10.84 -11.71 2.59
C GLN A 315 -9.91 -12.93 2.81
N GLN A 316 -8.78 -12.78 3.50
CA GLN A 316 -7.81 -13.87 3.72
C GLN A 316 -8.43 -15.10 4.42
N GLU A 317 -9.24 -14.88 5.47
CA GLU A 317 -9.96 -15.97 6.16
C GLU A 317 -11.11 -16.50 5.30
N LEU A 318 -11.81 -15.61 4.59
CA LEU A 318 -12.95 -15.96 3.75
C LEU A 318 -12.54 -16.82 2.54
N ALA A 319 -11.35 -16.59 2.00
CA ALA A 319 -10.79 -17.41 0.91
C ALA A 319 -10.57 -18.86 1.36
N LEU A 320 -10.07 -19.09 2.57
CA LEU A 320 -9.92 -20.44 3.14
C LEU A 320 -11.28 -21.11 3.34
N LEU A 321 -12.28 -20.35 3.79
CA LEU A 321 -13.63 -20.86 4.06
C LEU A 321 -14.41 -21.24 2.79
N THR A 322 -13.92 -20.90 1.60
CA THR A 322 -14.42 -21.49 0.35
C THR A 322 -14.20 -23.01 0.30
N GLY A 323 -13.24 -23.53 1.07
CA GLY A 323 -12.82 -24.93 1.04
C GLY A 323 -12.09 -25.34 -0.24
N ALA A 324 -11.73 -24.39 -1.11
CA ALA A 324 -11.12 -24.66 -2.41
C ALA A 324 -9.59 -24.45 -2.45
N VAL A 325 -8.99 -23.86 -1.42
CA VAL A 325 -7.56 -23.49 -1.40
C VAL A 325 -6.72 -24.66 -0.91
N GLU A 326 -5.73 -25.12 -1.69
CA GLU A 326 -4.82 -26.18 -1.25
C GLU A 326 -3.68 -25.63 -0.40
N ALA A 327 -3.14 -24.49 -0.81
CA ALA A 327 -2.07 -23.82 -0.08
C ALA A 327 -2.26 -22.31 -0.08
N MET A 328 -2.06 -21.71 1.09
CA MET A 328 -1.85 -20.27 1.23
C MET A 328 -0.41 -20.05 1.66
N VAL A 329 0.40 -19.53 0.74
CA VAL A 329 1.82 -19.25 0.92
C VAL A 329 1.97 -17.84 1.46
N VAL A 330 2.58 -17.72 2.63
CA VAL A 330 2.69 -16.47 3.37
C VAL A 330 4.14 -16.09 3.66
N ASP A 331 4.47 -14.82 3.42
CA ASP A 331 5.75 -14.21 3.79
C ASP A 331 5.60 -13.38 5.09
N VAL A 332 5.49 -12.07 4.99
CA VAL A 332 5.49 -11.10 6.08
C VAL A 332 4.31 -10.13 5.96
N GLN A 333 3.94 -9.54 7.11
CA GLN A 333 3.03 -8.39 7.26
C GLN A 333 1.57 -8.61 6.79
N CYS A 334 0.61 -8.07 7.55
CA CYS A 334 -0.84 -8.15 7.28
C CYS A 334 -1.45 -9.58 7.17
N VAL A 335 -0.67 -10.61 7.47
CA VAL A 335 -1.11 -12.00 7.59
C VAL A 335 -1.67 -12.24 8.99
N TYR A 336 -2.94 -12.60 9.09
CA TYR A 336 -3.62 -12.81 10.37
C TYR A 336 -3.34 -14.20 10.90
N GLN A 337 -3.03 -14.31 12.20
CA GLN A 337 -2.92 -15.60 12.87
C GLN A 337 -4.22 -16.43 12.81
N GLY A 338 -5.37 -15.80 12.58
CA GLY A 338 -6.66 -16.47 12.40
C GLY A 338 -6.67 -17.47 11.23
N ILE A 339 -5.88 -17.24 10.17
CA ILE A 339 -5.83 -18.17 9.03
C ILE A 339 -5.28 -19.54 9.43
N GLY A 340 -4.31 -19.59 10.35
CA GLY A 340 -3.77 -20.85 10.86
C GLY A 340 -4.78 -21.64 11.71
N GLN A 341 -5.63 -20.94 12.46
CA GLN A 341 -6.70 -21.57 13.24
C GLN A 341 -7.76 -22.20 12.33
N ILE A 342 -8.14 -21.48 11.27
CA ILE A 342 -9.09 -21.99 10.25
C ILE A 342 -8.48 -23.18 9.51
N ALA A 343 -7.23 -23.06 9.05
CA ALA A 343 -6.53 -24.12 8.32
C ALA A 343 -6.44 -25.43 9.11
N ASN A 344 -6.30 -25.36 10.44
CA ASN A 344 -6.29 -26.55 11.30
C ASN A 344 -7.63 -27.33 11.32
N CYS A 345 -8.70 -26.77 10.74
CA CYS A 345 -10.02 -27.41 10.63
C CYS A 345 -10.35 -27.89 9.20
N ILE A 346 -9.52 -27.57 8.20
CA ILE A 346 -9.75 -27.88 6.79
C ILE A 346 -8.50 -28.53 6.17
N HIS A 347 -8.52 -28.84 4.87
CA HIS A 347 -7.38 -29.47 4.22
C HIS A 347 -6.24 -28.48 3.92
N THR A 348 -6.53 -27.19 3.78
CA THR A 348 -5.58 -26.16 3.34
C THR A 348 -4.30 -26.13 4.18
N ASP A 349 -3.16 -26.14 3.51
CA ASP A 349 -1.87 -25.90 4.15
C ASP A 349 -1.54 -24.40 4.17
N ILE A 350 -1.26 -23.85 5.35
CA ILE A 350 -0.58 -22.55 5.46
C ILE A 350 0.92 -22.80 5.40
N ILE A 351 1.61 -22.13 4.49
CA ILE A 351 3.05 -22.28 4.30
C ILE A 351 3.73 -20.95 4.58
N THR A 352 4.39 -20.85 5.73
CA THR A 352 5.23 -19.69 6.08
C THR A 352 6.61 -19.83 5.46
N THR A 353 7.15 -18.73 4.95
CA THR A 353 8.37 -18.76 4.11
C THR A 353 9.48 -17.86 4.64
N SER A 354 9.14 -16.70 5.22
CA SER A 354 10.14 -15.82 5.79
C SER A 354 10.65 -16.32 7.15
N PRO A 355 11.96 -16.32 7.43
CA PRO A 355 12.47 -16.61 8.77
C PRO A 355 11.99 -15.58 9.81
N LYS A 356 11.59 -14.39 9.35
CA LYS A 356 11.08 -13.27 10.17
C LYS A 356 9.67 -13.55 10.72
N ALA A 357 8.89 -14.41 10.07
CA ALA A 357 7.48 -14.60 10.36
C ALA A 357 7.07 -16.08 10.30
N LYS A 358 6.92 -16.70 11.48
CA LYS A 358 6.37 -18.05 11.65
C LYS A 358 5.00 -17.98 12.30
N MET A 359 4.16 -18.96 12.02
CA MET A 359 2.78 -19.02 12.53
C MET A 359 2.47 -20.42 13.08
N PRO A 360 1.77 -20.51 14.23
CA PRO A 360 1.19 -21.77 14.67
C PRO A 360 0.27 -22.39 13.61
N PHE A 361 0.25 -23.72 13.52
CA PHE A 361 -0.54 -24.49 12.55
C PHE A 361 -0.12 -24.31 11.08
N ALA A 362 0.98 -23.60 10.81
CA ALA A 362 1.57 -23.52 9.49
C ALA A 362 2.74 -24.51 9.32
N LYS A 363 2.93 -24.99 8.10
CA LYS A 363 4.19 -25.56 7.64
C LYS A 363 5.19 -24.42 7.44
N HIS A 364 6.46 -24.70 7.65
CA HIS A 364 7.52 -23.73 7.39
C HIS A 364 8.46 -24.31 6.34
N ILE A 365 8.50 -23.65 5.19
CA ILE A 365 9.43 -23.94 4.10
C ILE A 365 10.18 -22.62 3.89
N GLU A 366 11.34 -22.52 4.52
CA GLU A 366 12.10 -21.27 4.55
C GLU A 366 12.57 -20.90 3.14
N PHE A 367 12.38 -19.63 2.79
CA PHE A 367 12.79 -19.09 1.50
C PHE A 367 14.25 -18.65 1.52
N HIS A 368 14.97 -19.01 0.46
CA HIS A 368 16.36 -18.60 0.22
C HIS A 368 16.53 -18.24 -1.25
N GLU A 369 17.21 -17.11 -1.51
CA GLU A 369 17.38 -16.53 -2.83
C GLU A 369 18.29 -17.36 -3.75
N ASP A 370 19.23 -18.12 -3.19
CA ASP A 370 20.24 -18.92 -3.93
C ASP A 370 19.69 -20.23 -4.50
N HIS A 371 18.47 -20.63 -4.13
CA HIS A 371 17.75 -21.81 -4.69
C HIS A 371 16.23 -21.57 -4.72
N ALA A 372 15.86 -20.35 -5.09
CA ALA A 372 14.51 -19.81 -5.01
C ALA A 372 13.47 -20.60 -5.83
N LEU A 373 13.81 -21.03 -7.05
CA LEU A 373 12.92 -21.79 -7.91
C LEU A 373 12.67 -23.21 -7.39
N ASP A 374 13.67 -23.83 -6.79
CA ASP A 374 13.54 -25.17 -6.21
C ASP A 374 12.61 -25.15 -4.98
N ILE A 375 12.72 -24.12 -4.14
CA ILE A 375 11.78 -23.89 -3.03
C ILE A 375 10.37 -23.64 -3.56
N ALA A 376 10.22 -22.83 -4.61
CA ALA A 376 8.91 -22.60 -5.22
C ALA A 376 8.29 -23.90 -5.77
N LYS A 377 9.08 -24.76 -6.41
CA LYS A 377 8.64 -26.09 -6.86
C LYS A 377 8.25 -27.01 -5.70
N GLU A 378 8.95 -26.95 -4.57
CA GLU A 378 8.58 -27.68 -3.35
C GLU A 378 7.22 -27.20 -2.83
N ILE A 379 7.03 -25.89 -2.71
CA ILE A 379 5.78 -25.28 -2.24
C ILE A 379 4.60 -25.66 -3.15
N VAL A 380 4.78 -25.51 -4.48
CA VAL A 380 3.76 -25.89 -5.47
C VAL A 380 3.47 -27.39 -5.41
N SER A 381 4.52 -28.21 -5.22
CA SER A 381 4.36 -29.66 -5.02
C SER A 381 3.53 -30.01 -3.79
N VAL A 382 3.78 -29.34 -2.66
CA VAL A 382 2.99 -29.52 -1.43
C VAL A 382 1.52 -29.19 -1.66
N ALA A 383 1.23 -28.10 -2.39
CA ALA A 383 -0.14 -27.73 -2.74
C ALA A 383 -0.82 -28.78 -3.63
N ILE A 384 -0.13 -29.24 -4.68
CA ILE A 384 -0.63 -30.29 -5.58
C ILE A 384 -0.94 -31.58 -4.81
N ASP A 385 -0.03 -31.99 -3.92
CA ASP A 385 -0.18 -33.20 -3.12
C ASP A 385 -1.34 -33.10 -2.11
N ASN A 386 -1.80 -31.88 -1.83
CA ASN A 386 -2.92 -31.61 -0.96
C ASN A 386 -4.29 -31.64 -1.66
N TYR A 387 -4.34 -31.47 -2.98
CA TYR A 387 -5.57 -31.44 -3.78
C TYR A 387 -6.49 -32.65 -3.56
N PRO A 388 -5.99 -33.92 -3.49
CA PRO A 388 -6.86 -35.08 -3.25
C PRO A 388 -7.57 -35.08 -1.88
N LYS A 389 -7.13 -34.25 -0.93
CA LYS A 389 -7.75 -34.09 0.40
C LYS A 389 -8.88 -33.05 0.40
N ARG A 390 -9.06 -32.32 -0.69
CA ARG A 390 -10.10 -31.28 -0.84
C ARG A 390 -11.47 -31.88 -0.56
N GLY A 391 -12.22 -31.20 0.31
CA GLY A 391 -13.59 -31.55 0.64
C GLY A 391 -14.60 -30.87 -0.30
N LYS A 392 -15.78 -30.60 0.25
CA LYS A 392 -16.80 -29.83 -0.45
C LYS A 392 -16.37 -28.36 -0.57
N VAL A 393 -16.43 -27.82 -1.79
CA VAL A 393 -16.15 -26.41 -2.06
C VAL A 393 -17.43 -25.56 -2.07
N ALA A 394 -17.26 -24.27 -1.80
CA ALA A 394 -18.28 -23.23 -1.90
C ALA A 394 -17.60 -21.94 -2.39
N ILE A 395 -17.33 -21.87 -3.70
CA ILE A 395 -16.72 -20.69 -4.32
C ILE A 395 -17.85 -19.73 -4.75
N PRO A 396 -17.88 -18.47 -4.28
CA PRO A 396 -18.83 -17.48 -4.77
C PRO A 396 -18.64 -17.21 -6.26
N ASP A 397 -19.73 -17.20 -7.04
CA ASP A 397 -19.69 -16.88 -8.49
C ASP A 397 -19.68 -15.37 -8.72
N LYS A 398 -18.66 -14.70 -8.19
CA LYS A 398 -18.49 -13.25 -8.21
C LYS A 398 -17.05 -12.92 -8.59
N THR A 399 -16.89 -12.32 -9.75
CA THR A 399 -15.62 -11.78 -10.25
C THR A 399 -15.86 -10.45 -10.92
N GLU A 400 -14.83 -9.61 -10.97
CA GLU A 400 -14.84 -8.34 -11.70
C GLU A 400 -13.53 -8.19 -12.47
N SER A 401 -13.56 -7.48 -13.60
CA SER A 401 -12.37 -7.22 -14.42
C SER A 401 -11.72 -5.89 -14.02
N LEU A 402 -10.41 -5.79 -14.20
CA LEU A 402 -9.66 -4.55 -13.97
C LEU A 402 -8.50 -4.42 -14.95
N ILE A 403 -8.06 -3.18 -15.17
CA ILE A 403 -6.75 -2.89 -15.77
C ILE A 403 -5.82 -2.38 -14.67
N ALA A 404 -4.67 -3.02 -14.51
CA ALA A 404 -3.66 -2.67 -13.51
C ALA A 404 -2.29 -2.41 -14.14
N GLY A 405 -1.35 -1.81 -13.39
CA GLY A 405 0.02 -1.61 -13.87
C GLY A 405 0.29 -0.23 -14.48
N PHE A 406 -0.39 0.82 -14.01
CA PHE A 406 -0.16 2.21 -14.44
C PHE A 406 0.97 2.86 -13.65
N ASN A 407 2.22 2.50 -13.93
CA ASN A 407 3.38 3.15 -13.31
C ASN A 407 3.74 4.51 -13.94
N HIS A 408 4.71 5.19 -13.33
CA HIS A 408 5.18 6.51 -13.76
C HIS A 408 5.71 6.49 -15.20
N GLU A 409 6.46 5.46 -15.55
CA GLU A 409 7.10 5.26 -16.84
C GLU A 409 6.04 5.14 -17.95
N TYR A 410 5.02 4.31 -17.72
CA TYR A 410 3.92 4.14 -18.65
C TYR A 410 3.05 5.40 -18.73
N ILE A 411 2.77 6.07 -17.61
CA ILE A 411 2.03 7.35 -17.62
C ILE A 411 2.78 8.38 -18.47
N ASN A 412 4.10 8.48 -18.30
CA ASN A 412 4.92 9.40 -19.08
C ASN A 412 4.89 9.06 -20.58
N TYR A 413 5.00 7.76 -20.90
CA TYR A 413 4.92 7.27 -22.28
C TYR A 413 3.55 7.51 -22.92
N MET A 414 2.44 7.21 -22.24
CA MET A 414 1.11 7.28 -22.85
C MET A 414 0.63 8.72 -23.05
N LEU A 415 1.09 9.67 -22.23
CA LEU A 415 0.76 11.08 -22.40
C LEU A 415 1.51 11.72 -23.59
N GLY A 416 2.74 11.28 -23.88
CA GLY A 416 3.61 11.94 -24.87
C GLY A 416 4.09 11.07 -26.04
N GLY A 417 3.84 9.77 -25.99
CA GLY A 417 4.50 8.77 -26.83
C GLY A 417 6.02 8.72 -26.60
N LYS A 418 6.70 7.90 -27.40
CA LYS A 418 8.17 7.71 -27.30
C LYS A 418 8.99 8.99 -27.48
N PHE A 419 8.51 9.95 -28.27
CA PHE A 419 9.29 11.13 -28.67
C PHE A 419 8.97 12.41 -27.88
N ARG A 420 7.86 12.42 -27.13
CA ARG A 420 7.42 13.59 -26.35
C ARG A 420 6.93 13.18 -24.96
N ALA A 421 7.41 12.05 -24.44
CA ALA A 421 7.07 11.57 -23.09
C ALA A 421 7.21 12.71 -22.08
N SER A 422 6.10 13.09 -21.48
CA SER A 422 6.00 14.27 -20.64
C SER A 422 4.70 14.24 -19.83
N TYR A 423 4.75 14.87 -18.66
CA TYR A 423 3.57 15.11 -17.82
C TYR A 423 2.73 16.31 -18.29
N ARG A 424 3.16 17.01 -19.34
CA ARG A 424 2.50 18.22 -19.85
C ARG A 424 1.02 18.03 -20.11
N PRO A 425 0.57 16.96 -20.78
CA PRO A 425 -0.85 16.78 -21.08
C PRO A 425 -1.70 16.60 -19.81
N LEU A 426 -1.16 15.97 -18.76
CA LEU A 426 -1.81 15.87 -17.46
C LEU A 426 -1.88 17.25 -16.79
N ASN A 427 -0.75 17.97 -16.73
CA ASN A 427 -0.71 19.30 -16.13
C ASN A 427 -1.65 20.28 -16.86
N ASP A 428 -1.68 20.26 -18.19
CA ASP A 428 -2.62 21.05 -19.01
C ASP A 428 -4.07 20.69 -18.71
N ALA A 429 -4.40 19.40 -18.63
CA ALA A 429 -5.76 18.99 -18.27
C ALA A 429 -6.17 19.50 -16.88
N VAL A 430 -5.23 19.59 -15.94
CA VAL A 430 -5.47 20.19 -14.62
C VAL A 430 -5.64 21.72 -14.71
N ILE A 431 -4.75 22.40 -15.43
CA ILE A 431 -4.76 23.86 -15.62
C ILE A 431 -6.05 24.33 -16.31
N ASP A 432 -6.40 23.68 -17.43
CA ASP A 432 -7.64 23.92 -18.20
C ASP A 432 -8.91 23.54 -17.41
N GLY A 433 -8.72 22.84 -16.29
CA GLY A 433 -9.76 22.36 -15.42
C GLY A 433 -10.36 21.03 -15.85
N ARG A 434 -10.12 20.50 -17.05
CA ARG A 434 -10.64 19.18 -17.50
C ARG A 434 -10.51 18.10 -16.42
N ILE A 435 -9.36 18.06 -15.74
CA ILE A 435 -9.15 17.35 -14.49
C ILE A 435 -9.17 18.35 -13.33
N ARG A 436 -9.98 18.09 -12.30
CA ARG A 436 -10.06 18.96 -11.11
C ARG A 436 -8.79 18.88 -10.28
N GLY A 437 -8.26 17.68 -10.11
CA GLY A 437 -7.04 17.40 -9.37
C GLY A 437 -6.79 15.90 -9.34
N VAL A 438 -5.68 15.49 -8.70
CA VAL A 438 -5.29 14.08 -8.58
C VAL A 438 -5.43 13.62 -7.13
N VAL A 439 -6.03 12.45 -6.90
CA VAL A 439 -6.19 11.90 -5.54
C VAL A 439 -5.51 10.54 -5.43
N GLY A 440 -4.56 10.43 -4.49
CA GLY A 440 -3.96 9.16 -4.11
C GLY A 440 -4.79 8.45 -3.04
N VAL A 441 -5.45 7.34 -3.37
CA VAL A 441 -6.25 6.56 -2.43
C VAL A 441 -5.52 5.26 -2.10
N VAL A 442 -5.05 5.14 -0.87
CA VAL A 442 -4.10 4.11 -0.45
C VAL A 442 -4.58 3.35 0.78
N GLY A 443 -3.87 2.30 1.16
CA GLY A 443 -4.02 1.66 2.47
C GLY A 443 -4.81 0.34 2.45
N CYS A 444 -5.49 0.08 3.56
CA CYS A 444 -6.01 -1.23 3.95
C CYS A 444 -7.54 -1.27 4.00
N ASN A 445 -8.06 -2.29 4.67
CA ASN A 445 -9.44 -2.37 5.14
C ASN A 445 -9.45 -2.52 6.66
N ASN A 446 -10.55 -2.12 7.30
CA ASN A 446 -10.69 -2.17 8.76
C ASN A 446 -12.03 -2.79 9.15
N PRO A 447 -12.05 -3.89 9.94
CA PRO A 447 -13.29 -4.61 10.25
C PRO A 447 -14.21 -3.83 11.20
N ARG A 448 -13.80 -2.66 11.70
CA ARG A 448 -14.64 -1.75 12.50
C ARG A 448 -15.61 -0.92 11.66
N VAL A 449 -15.42 -0.88 10.35
CA VAL A 449 -16.33 -0.26 9.38
C VAL A 449 -16.80 -1.31 8.38
N LYS A 450 -17.83 -0.97 7.60
CA LYS A 450 -18.33 -1.85 6.55
C LYS A 450 -17.24 -2.05 5.48
N HIS A 451 -16.72 -3.27 5.38
CA HIS A 451 -15.61 -3.62 4.49
C HIS A 451 -15.87 -3.22 3.03
N ASP A 452 -14.90 -2.53 2.42
CA ASP A 452 -14.87 -1.94 1.07
C ASP A 452 -15.74 -0.69 0.87
N ASP A 453 -16.72 -0.44 1.76
CA ASP A 453 -17.77 0.56 1.53
C ASP A 453 -17.22 1.99 1.44
N ILE A 454 -16.32 2.37 2.35
CA ILE A 454 -15.79 3.74 2.40
C ILE A 454 -14.85 3.95 1.21
N ASN A 455 -13.97 2.98 0.93
CA ASN A 455 -13.07 3.04 -0.23
C ASN A 455 -13.84 3.24 -1.53
N VAL A 456 -14.87 2.42 -1.78
CA VAL A 456 -15.67 2.48 -3.01
C VAL A 456 -16.47 3.78 -3.12
N ARG A 457 -17.12 4.23 -2.04
CA ARG A 457 -17.91 5.47 -2.05
C ARG A 457 -17.05 6.70 -2.31
N VAL A 458 -15.93 6.82 -1.59
CA VAL A 458 -15.01 7.94 -1.75
C VAL A 458 -14.51 8.01 -3.19
N VAL A 459 -14.03 6.90 -3.75
CA VAL A 459 -13.49 6.91 -5.11
C VAL A 459 -14.56 7.21 -6.16
N ARG A 460 -15.74 6.61 -6.05
CA ARG A 460 -16.86 6.88 -6.97
C ARG A 460 -17.25 8.36 -6.98
N GLU A 461 -17.33 9.00 -5.81
CA GLU A 461 -17.66 10.42 -5.72
C GLU A 461 -16.52 11.31 -6.20
N LEU A 462 -15.25 10.93 -5.98
CA LEU A 462 -14.09 11.68 -6.50
C LEU A 462 -14.07 11.73 -8.03
N ILE A 463 -14.21 10.59 -8.71
CA ILE A 463 -14.20 10.57 -10.18
C ILE A 463 -15.42 11.30 -10.77
N ALA A 464 -16.58 11.22 -10.10
CA ALA A 464 -17.76 12.01 -10.48
C ALA A 464 -17.59 13.52 -10.31
N ASN A 465 -16.70 13.94 -9.42
CA ASN A 465 -16.32 15.34 -9.24
C ASN A 465 -15.11 15.76 -10.12
N GLY A 466 -14.71 14.90 -11.07
CA GLY A 466 -13.67 15.19 -12.05
C GLY A 466 -12.25 15.05 -11.51
N CYS A 467 -12.04 14.31 -10.42
CA CYS A 467 -10.71 13.98 -9.94
C CYS A 467 -10.19 12.71 -10.63
N LEU A 468 -8.94 12.76 -11.11
CA LEU A 468 -8.22 11.55 -11.51
C LEU A 468 -7.76 10.84 -10.24
N VAL A 469 -8.02 9.54 -10.12
CA VAL A 469 -7.67 8.79 -8.90
C VAL A 469 -6.53 7.82 -9.22
N VAL A 470 -5.52 7.79 -8.35
CA VAL A 470 -4.43 6.80 -8.38
C VAL A 470 -4.49 5.97 -7.10
N MET A 471 -4.35 4.65 -7.20
CA MET A 471 -4.59 3.73 -6.09
C MET A 471 -3.52 2.66 -5.94
N THR A 472 -3.27 2.28 -4.69
CA THR A 472 -2.36 1.19 -4.33
C THR A 472 -2.96 0.28 -3.25
N GLY A 473 -2.34 -0.89 -3.07
CA GLY A 473 -2.60 -1.75 -1.91
C GLY A 473 -4.00 -2.38 -1.90
N CYS A 474 -4.54 -2.61 -0.70
CA CYS A 474 -5.84 -3.26 -0.53
C CYS A 474 -7.02 -2.34 -0.90
N ALA A 475 -6.85 -1.02 -0.75
CA ALA A 475 -7.87 -0.06 -1.19
C ALA A 475 -8.11 -0.19 -2.70
N ALA A 476 -7.05 -0.36 -3.51
CA ALA A 476 -7.16 -0.61 -4.95
C ALA A 476 -7.98 -1.88 -5.25
N GLN A 477 -7.77 -2.95 -4.48
CA GLN A 477 -8.51 -4.21 -4.61
C GLN A 477 -9.99 -4.05 -4.24
N SER A 478 -10.31 -3.25 -3.21
CA SER A 478 -11.71 -2.90 -2.87
C SER A 478 -12.45 -2.26 -4.04
N VAL A 479 -11.79 -1.29 -4.69
CA VAL A 479 -12.37 -0.50 -5.77
C VAL A 479 -12.43 -1.29 -7.09
N ALA A 480 -11.44 -2.14 -7.35
CA ALA A 480 -11.46 -3.07 -8.48
C ALA A 480 -12.68 -4.00 -8.42
N LYS A 481 -13.02 -4.56 -7.25
CA LYS A 481 -14.21 -5.40 -7.06
C LYS A 481 -15.53 -4.68 -7.33
N ALA A 482 -15.53 -3.35 -7.32
CA ALA A 482 -16.69 -2.52 -7.63
C ALA A 482 -16.73 -2.06 -9.10
N GLY A 483 -15.83 -2.58 -9.95
CA GLY A 483 -15.81 -2.34 -11.40
C GLY A 483 -15.33 -0.95 -11.79
N LEU A 484 -14.64 -0.22 -10.91
CA LEU A 484 -14.26 1.19 -11.15
C LEU A 484 -12.91 1.38 -11.86
N MET A 485 -12.19 0.29 -12.15
CA MET A 485 -10.84 0.31 -12.77
C MET A 485 -10.88 -0.12 -14.24
N LEU A 486 -11.98 0.17 -14.93
CA LEU A 486 -12.17 -0.09 -16.36
C LEU A 486 -12.35 1.24 -17.13
N PRO A 487 -11.84 1.37 -18.37
CA PRO A 487 -11.96 2.59 -19.16
C PRO A 487 -13.41 3.06 -19.36
N GLU A 488 -14.35 2.13 -19.53
CA GLU A 488 -15.75 2.39 -19.81
C GLU A 488 -16.44 3.19 -18.69
N VAL A 489 -15.95 3.04 -17.45
CA VAL A 489 -16.44 3.74 -16.25
C VAL A 489 -16.36 5.26 -16.41
N ALA A 490 -15.38 5.74 -17.18
CA ALA A 490 -15.21 7.18 -17.41
C ALA A 490 -16.46 7.81 -18.00
N ARG A 491 -17.09 7.15 -18.98
CA ARG A 491 -18.27 7.66 -19.67
C ARG A 491 -19.51 7.70 -18.77
N ASP A 492 -19.64 6.75 -17.87
CA ASP A 492 -20.86 6.55 -17.07
C ASP A 492 -20.90 7.45 -15.83
N ILE A 493 -19.73 7.79 -15.25
CA ILE A 493 -19.63 8.46 -13.96
C ILE A 493 -18.95 9.82 -14.05
N CYS A 494 -17.94 9.99 -14.91
CA CYS A 494 -17.09 11.18 -14.87
C CYS A 494 -17.76 12.36 -15.58
N PRO A 495 -17.47 13.61 -15.15
CA PRO A 495 -17.86 14.78 -15.93
C PRO A 495 -17.10 14.79 -17.27
N GLN A 496 -17.70 15.44 -18.27
CA GLN A 496 -17.20 15.46 -19.66
C GLN A 496 -15.68 15.71 -19.77
N GLY A 497 -15.13 16.66 -18.99
CA GLY A 497 -13.71 16.99 -19.05
C GLY A 497 -12.77 15.84 -18.66
N LEU A 498 -13.08 15.08 -17.59
CA LEU A 498 -12.27 13.94 -17.19
C LEU A 498 -12.49 12.76 -18.14
N TRP A 499 -13.73 12.54 -18.59
CA TRP A 499 -14.04 11.50 -19.55
C TRP A 499 -13.27 11.68 -20.87
N GLU A 500 -13.29 12.87 -21.46
CA GLU A 500 -12.56 13.16 -22.71
C GLU A 500 -11.05 12.91 -22.57
N VAL A 501 -10.46 13.22 -21.40
CA VAL A 501 -9.05 12.92 -21.14
C VAL A 501 -8.82 11.41 -21.05
N CYS A 502 -9.66 10.69 -20.32
CA CYS A 502 -9.55 9.24 -20.20
C CYS A 502 -9.71 8.54 -21.56
N GLU A 503 -10.68 8.97 -22.37
CA GLU A 503 -10.93 8.42 -23.71
C GLU A 503 -9.79 8.73 -24.68
N ALA A 504 -9.26 9.97 -24.66
CA ALA A 504 -8.17 10.36 -25.55
C ALA A 504 -6.86 9.62 -25.25
N VAL A 505 -6.58 9.34 -23.97
CA VAL A 505 -5.35 8.63 -23.55
C VAL A 505 -5.54 7.12 -23.54
N GLY A 506 -6.78 6.62 -23.42
CA GLY A 506 -7.09 5.19 -23.35
C GLY A 506 -6.90 4.60 -21.95
N ILE A 507 -7.30 5.32 -20.90
CA ILE A 507 -7.14 4.90 -19.50
C ILE A 507 -8.44 4.91 -18.71
N PRO A 508 -8.54 4.12 -17.62
CA PRO A 508 -9.58 4.30 -16.61
C PRO A 508 -9.41 5.60 -15.83
N PRO A 509 -10.49 6.14 -15.23
CA PRO A 509 -10.41 7.31 -14.34
C PRO A 509 -9.80 6.96 -12.97
N VAL A 510 -9.64 5.67 -12.69
CA VAL A 510 -8.98 5.11 -11.50
C VAL A 510 -7.81 4.25 -11.95
N LEU A 511 -6.60 4.69 -11.67
CA LEU A 511 -5.35 4.02 -12.08
C LEU A 511 -4.81 3.18 -10.92
N HIS A 512 -4.56 1.89 -11.15
CA HIS A 512 -3.87 1.02 -10.19
C HIS A 512 -2.35 1.10 -10.39
N LEU A 513 -1.65 1.54 -9.34
CA LEU A 513 -0.21 1.82 -9.33
C LEU A 513 0.61 0.73 -8.63
N GLY A 514 -0.03 -0.32 -8.09
CA GLY A 514 0.69 -1.44 -7.47
C GLY A 514 0.49 -1.61 -5.96
N SER A 515 1.54 -2.05 -5.30
CA SER A 515 1.57 -2.48 -3.91
C SER A 515 1.77 -1.32 -2.92
N CYS A 516 1.95 -1.68 -1.65
CA CYS A 516 2.12 -0.74 -0.55
C CYS A 516 3.43 0.09 -0.69
N VAL A 517 4.51 -0.53 -1.19
CA VAL A 517 5.79 0.16 -1.42
C VAL A 517 5.74 1.02 -2.68
N ASP A 518 4.89 0.68 -3.64
CA ASP A 518 4.64 1.46 -4.87
C ASP A 518 3.93 2.80 -4.63
N ASN A 519 3.59 3.13 -3.38
CA ASN A 519 3.30 4.52 -3.03
C ASN A 519 4.49 5.46 -3.32
N SER A 520 5.72 4.92 -3.39
CA SER A 520 6.89 5.61 -3.92
C SER A 520 6.68 6.12 -5.36
N ARG A 521 5.92 5.41 -6.21
CA ARG A 521 5.55 5.86 -7.56
C ARG A 521 4.69 7.11 -7.54
N ILE A 522 3.87 7.30 -6.51
CA ILE A 522 3.10 8.55 -6.35
C ILE A 522 4.05 9.70 -6.01
N LEU A 523 5.09 9.49 -5.18
CA LEU A 523 6.11 10.52 -4.92
C LEU A 523 6.86 10.91 -6.20
N ILE A 524 7.22 9.92 -7.03
CA ILE A 524 7.85 10.15 -8.33
C ILE A 524 6.91 10.90 -9.27
N ALA A 525 5.64 10.50 -9.36
CA ALA A 525 4.64 11.17 -10.20
C ALA A 525 4.38 12.62 -9.77
N LEU A 526 4.26 12.90 -8.46
CA LEU A 526 4.12 14.26 -7.94
C LEU A 526 5.36 15.11 -8.29
N THR A 527 6.54 14.54 -8.15
CA THR A 527 7.80 15.20 -8.54
C THR A 527 7.83 15.51 -10.03
N ALA A 528 7.43 14.55 -10.87
CA ALA A 528 7.37 14.74 -12.32
C ALA A 528 6.36 15.84 -12.71
N MET A 529 5.21 15.91 -12.03
CA MET A 529 4.24 17.01 -12.22
C MET A 529 4.85 18.37 -11.88
N VAL A 530 5.63 18.48 -10.81
CA VAL A 530 6.34 19.72 -10.44
C VAL A 530 7.42 20.06 -11.47
N ASN A 531 8.27 19.10 -11.83
CA ASN A 531 9.39 19.31 -12.76
C ASN A 531 8.92 19.69 -14.17
N GLU A 532 7.77 19.17 -14.61
CA GLU A 532 7.13 19.58 -15.86
C GLU A 532 6.64 21.03 -15.81
N GLY A 533 6.25 21.51 -14.63
CA GLY A 533 5.88 22.89 -14.37
C GLY A 533 4.44 23.25 -14.75
N GLY A 534 4.08 24.51 -14.45
CA GLY A 534 2.73 25.05 -14.63
C GLY A 534 1.76 24.83 -13.47
N LEU A 535 2.15 24.05 -12.46
CA LEU A 535 1.35 23.76 -11.25
C LEU A 535 2.10 24.09 -9.94
N GLY A 536 2.98 25.10 -9.97
CA GLY A 536 3.84 25.49 -8.84
C GLY A 536 5.22 24.84 -8.88
N ASP A 537 6.01 25.08 -7.83
CA ASP A 537 7.43 24.71 -7.77
C ASP A 537 7.71 23.64 -6.69
N ASP A 538 6.69 23.26 -5.91
CA ASP A 538 6.78 22.30 -4.80
C ASP A 538 5.57 21.36 -4.84
N ILE A 539 5.72 20.14 -4.29
CA ILE A 539 4.62 19.16 -4.17
C ILE A 539 3.43 19.77 -3.43
N SER A 540 3.68 20.69 -2.51
CA SER A 540 2.64 21.39 -1.76
C SER A 540 1.75 22.32 -2.56
N ASP A 541 2.15 22.69 -3.77
CA ASP A 541 1.42 23.63 -4.62
C ASP A 541 0.44 22.89 -5.54
N LEU A 542 0.71 21.60 -5.79
CA LEU A 542 -0.10 20.77 -6.66
C LEU A 542 -1.55 20.67 -6.15
N PRO A 543 -2.56 20.70 -7.04
CA PRO A 543 -3.94 20.36 -6.72
C PRO A 543 -4.09 18.83 -6.60
N ALA A 544 -3.37 18.27 -5.62
CA ALA A 544 -3.32 16.86 -5.31
C ALA A 544 -3.47 16.61 -3.80
N VAL A 545 -4.06 15.47 -3.43
CA VAL A 545 -4.30 15.10 -2.03
C VAL A 545 -4.27 13.58 -1.88
N GLY A 546 -3.80 13.09 -0.73
CA GLY A 546 -3.83 11.66 -0.39
C GLY A 546 -4.95 11.32 0.59
N CYS A 547 -5.43 10.08 0.57
CA CYS A 547 -6.25 9.55 1.65
C CYS A 547 -6.09 8.05 1.89
N ALA A 548 -6.38 7.63 3.13
CA ALA A 548 -6.46 6.24 3.53
C ALA A 548 -7.80 5.99 4.25
N PRO A 549 -8.89 5.72 3.51
CA PRO A 549 -10.24 5.74 4.07
C PRO A 549 -10.50 4.63 5.09
N GLU A 550 -9.92 3.44 4.88
CA GLU A 550 -10.09 2.25 5.74
C GLU A 550 -8.76 1.75 6.33
N TRP A 551 -7.87 2.66 6.71
CA TRP A 551 -6.55 2.31 7.23
C TRP A 551 -6.61 1.38 8.48
N MET A 552 -5.56 0.57 8.66
CA MET A 552 -5.42 -0.30 9.84
C MET A 552 -3.99 -0.41 10.39
N SER A 553 -2.98 -0.37 9.51
CA SER A 553 -1.61 -0.76 9.85
C SER A 553 -0.74 0.45 10.20
N GLU A 554 0.31 0.22 10.99
CA GLU A 554 1.36 1.20 11.26
C GLU A 554 2.05 1.68 9.96
N LYS A 555 2.11 0.82 8.93
CA LYS A 555 2.58 1.17 7.59
C LYS A 555 1.80 2.31 6.97
N ALA A 556 0.48 2.35 7.15
CA ALA A 556 -0.33 3.46 6.66
C ALA A 556 0.04 4.79 7.34
N ILE A 557 0.34 4.77 8.65
CA ILE A 557 0.78 5.96 9.38
C ILE A 557 2.16 6.45 8.88
N ALA A 558 3.10 5.54 8.63
CA ALA A 558 4.38 5.89 8.02
C ALA A 558 4.19 6.49 6.61
N ILE A 559 3.31 5.89 5.79
CA ILE A 559 2.95 6.39 4.45
C ILE A 559 2.41 7.81 4.51
N GLY A 560 1.36 8.05 5.30
CA GLY A 560 0.80 9.38 5.41
C GLY A 560 1.82 10.38 5.97
N GLN A 561 2.70 9.96 6.90
CA GLN A 561 3.69 10.87 7.49
C GLN A 561 4.73 11.30 6.45
N TYR A 562 5.20 10.41 5.57
CA TYR A 562 6.17 10.81 4.55
C TYR A 562 5.53 11.66 3.45
N PHE A 563 4.25 11.43 3.11
CA PHE A 563 3.54 12.31 2.17
C PHE A 563 3.34 13.71 2.76
N VAL A 564 2.94 13.81 4.03
CA VAL A 564 2.81 15.10 4.72
C VAL A 564 4.16 15.82 4.81
N ALA A 565 5.22 15.12 5.20
CA ALA A 565 6.57 15.70 5.24
C ALA A 565 7.10 16.09 3.84
N SER A 566 6.63 15.39 2.80
CA SER A 566 6.90 15.73 1.38
C SER A 566 6.00 16.85 0.84
N GLY A 567 5.09 17.37 1.65
CA GLY A 567 4.25 18.51 1.30
C GLY A 567 2.89 18.15 0.73
N ALA A 568 2.40 16.92 0.81
CA ALA A 568 1.04 16.57 0.42
C ALA A 568 0.07 16.65 1.61
N ALA A 569 -1.18 17.05 1.38
CA ALA A 569 -2.23 16.89 2.40
C ALA A 569 -2.72 15.44 2.41
N VAL A 570 -2.98 14.87 3.60
CA VAL A 570 -3.39 13.47 3.74
C VAL A 570 -4.60 13.33 4.67
N VAL A 571 -5.67 12.70 4.20
CA VAL A 571 -6.92 12.50 4.95
C VAL A 571 -7.10 11.03 5.37
N PHE A 572 -7.25 10.77 6.66
CA PHE A 572 -7.49 9.43 7.20
C PHE A 572 -8.95 9.24 7.63
N GLY A 573 -9.46 8.01 7.47
CA GLY A 573 -10.78 7.59 7.94
C GLY A 573 -10.74 6.70 9.18
N VAL A 574 -11.88 6.08 9.52
CA VAL A 574 -12.10 5.14 10.64
C VAL A 574 -11.82 5.72 12.04
N SER A 575 -10.56 5.90 12.40
CA SER A 575 -10.11 6.41 13.70
C SER A 575 -8.80 7.18 13.59
N TRP A 576 -8.43 7.90 14.66
CA TRP A 576 -7.19 8.68 14.70
C TRP A 576 -6.48 8.58 16.07
N PRO A 577 -5.17 8.24 16.11
CA PRO A 577 -4.52 7.80 17.35
C PRO A 577 -4.01 8.93 18.27
N THR A 578 -4.10 10.21 17.88
CA THR A 578 -3.55 11.32 18.70
C THR A 578 -4.59 12.11 19.48
N THR A 579 -5.85 11.71 19.43
CA THR A 579 -6.99 12.48 19.98
C THR A 579 -6.93 12.71 21.49
N GLY A 580 -6.07 11.99 22.23
CA GLY A 580 -5.84 12.23 23.66
C GLY A 580 -5.03 13.47 24.00
N SER A 581 -4.28 14.04 23.05
CA SER A 581 -3.53 15.29 23.21
C SER A 581 -4.00 16.32 22.18
N LYS A 582 -4.51 17.46 22.68
CA LYS A 582 -4.87 18.59 21.82
C LYS A 582 -3.62 19.16 21.14
N ASN A 583 -2.55 19.41 21.89
CA ASN A 583 -1.32 20.02 21.35
C ASN A 583 -0.67 19.17 20.25
N VAL A 584 -0.61 17.85 20.43
CA VAL A 584 -0.08 16.94 19.41
C VAL A 584 -1.00 16.90 18.19
N THR A 585 -2.32 16.85 18.39
CA THR A 585 -3.28 16.84 17.28
C THR A 585 -3.23 18.16 16.49
N ASP A 586 -3.22 19.30 17.18
CA ASP A 586 -3.09 20.63 16.55
C ASP A 586 -1.75 20.75 15.80
N LEU A 587 -0.66 20.20 16.34
CA LEU A 587 0.63 20.19 15.63
C LEU A 587 0.51 19.44 14.29
N LEU A 588 -0.05 18.23 14.31
CA LEU A 588 -0.20 17.40 13.11
C LEU A 588 -1.17 17.99 12.08
N PHE A 589 -2.25 18.66 12.53
CA PHE A 589 -3.37 19.04 11.67
C PHE A 589 -3.32 20.52 11.25
N GLU A 590 -2.74 21.38 12.08
CA GLU A 590 -2.70 22.83 11.85
C GLU A 590 -1.26 23.29 11.64
N LYS A 591 -0.37 23.12 12.64
CA LYS A 591 0.99 23.68 12.56
C LYS A 591 1.84 23.03 11.47
N TYR A 592 1.60 21.76 11.12
CA TYR A 592 2.25 21.13 9.97
C TYR A 592 1.97 21.85 8.67
N ASN A 593 0.83 22.53 8.53
CA ASN A 593 0.58 23.37 7.37
C ASN A 593 1.58 24.53 7.28
N ASP A 594 2.05 25.08 8.39
CA ASP A 594 3.08 26.12 8.40
C ASP A 594 4.49 25.55 8.15
N ILE A 595 4.74 24.32 8.61
CA ILE A 595 6.06 23.66 8.52
C ILE A 595 6.29 23.02 7.15
N TYR A 596 5.30 22.29 6.64
CA TYR A 596 5.39 21.48 5.42
C TYR A 596 4.52 22.01 4.27
N LYS A 597 3.78 23.11 4.48
CA LYS A 597 2.81 23.71 3.54
C LYS A 597 1.53 22.89 3.29
N ASN A 598 1.37 21.79 4.03
CA ASN A 598 0.19 20.93 4.11
C ASN A 598 0.23 20.11 5.40
N SER A 599 -0.86 19.43 5.75
CA SER A 599 -0.99 18.75 7.04
C SER A 599 -1.81 17.45 6.98
N TRP A 600 -1.91 16.80 8.13
CA TRP A 600 -2.84 15.69 8.34
C TRP A 600 -4.27 16.19 8.48
N HIS A 601 -5.20 15.33 8.06
CA HIS A 601 -6.61 15.51 8.29
C HIS A 601 -7.27 14.19 8.67
N PHE A 602 -8.38 14.28 9.40
CA PHE A 602 -9.22 13.14 9.73
C PHE A 602 -10.67 13.46 9.42
N GLU A 603 -11.38 12.49 8.85
CA GLU A 603 -12.83 12.50 8.67
C GLU A 603 -13.31 11.06 8.49
N ALA A 604 -14.16 10.56 9.38
CA ALA A 604 -14.60 9.16 9.34
C ALA A 604 -15.82 8.95 8.43
N ASP A 605 -16.60 10.01 8.20
CA ASP A 605 -17.77 9.95 7.32
C ASP A 605 -17.35 10.09 5.84
N PRO A 606 -17.73 9.14 4.96
CA PRO A 606 -17.27 9.16 3.57
C PRO A 606 -17.67 10.41 2.79
N GLU A 607 -18.89 10.94 3.00
CA GLU A 607 -19.39 12.10 2.27
C GLU A 607 -18.67 13.38 2.71
N LYS A 608 -18.46 13.54 4.02
CA LYS A 608 -17.63 14.64 4.55
C LYS A 608 -16.17 14.50 4.13
N MET A 609 -15.64 13.28 4.04
CA MET A 609 -14.26 13.03 3.60
C MET A 609 -14.08 13.50 2.16
N VAL A 610 -15.01 13.14 1.25
CA VAL A 610 -15.01 13.64 -0.13
C VAL A 610 -15.07 15.17 -0.15
N GLY A 611 -15.99 15.77 0.61
CA GLY A 611 -16.09 17.23 0.72
C GLY A 611 -14.78 17.90 1.17
N LYS A 612 -14.07 17.28 2.12
CA LYS A 612 -12.76 17.74 2.60
C LYS A 612 -11.67 17.59 1.53
N LEU A 613 -11.57 16.44 0.88
CA LEU A 613 -10.62 16.18 -0.22
C LEU A 613 -10.78 17.20 -1.35
N LEU A 614 -12.01 17.42 -1.80
CA LEU A 614 -12.32 18.39 -2.84
C LEU A 614 -11.97 19.82 -2.42
N THR A 615 -12.21 20.17 -1.16
CA THR A 615 -11.87 21.51 -0.63
C THR A 615 -10.35 21.74 -0.60
N LEU A 616 -9.57 20.73 -0.24
CA LEU A 616 -8.10 20.80 -0.27
C LEU A 616 -7.58 21.00 -1.70
N ILE A 617 -8.11 20.24 -2.66
CA ILE A 617 -7.77 20.39 -4.09
C ILE A 617 -8.13 21.79 -4.59
N ASP A 618 -9.37 22.24 -4.36
CA ASP A 618 -9.86 23.54 -4.82
C ASP A 618 -9.03 24.70 -4.23
N GLY A 619 -8.63 24.60 -2.97
CA GLY A 619 -7.78 25.60 -2.32
C GLY A 619 -6.43 25.76 -3.01
N LYS A 620 -5.82 24.66 -3.46
CA LYS A 620 -4.57 24.70 -4.24
C LYS A 620 -4.79 25.27 -5.64
N ARG A 621 -5.90 24.92 -6.30
CA ARG A 621 -6.28 25.53 -7.59
C ARG A 621 -6.47 27.04 -7.49
N GLU A 622 -7.10 27.51 -6.41
CA GLU A 622 -7.30 28.94 -6.14
C GLU A 622 -5.98 29.66 -5.92
N ALA A 623 -5.08 29.07 -5.12
CA ALA A 623 -3.74 29.61 -4.91
C ALA A 623 -2.92 29.72 -6.21
N LEU A 624 -3.12 28.78 -7.15
CA LEU A 624 -2.50 28.78 -8.48
C LEU A 624 -3.21 29.69 -9.50
N GLY A 625 -4.38 30.26 -9.18
CA GLY A 625 -5.15 31.10 -10.10
C GLY A 625 -5.85 30.35 -11.24
N ILE A 626 -6.02 29.02 -11.12
CA ILE A 626 -6.62 28.14 -12.14
C ILE A 626 -8.05 27.68 -11.77
N SER A 627 -8.75 28.45 -10.95
CA SER A 627 -10.10 28.12 -10.50
C SER A 627 -11.14 28.25 -11.62
N ALA A 628 -11.84 27.16 -11.92
CA ALA A 628 -13.09 27.17 -12.68
C ALA A 628 -14.28 27.03 -11.72
N LYS A 629 -15.39 27.75 -11.95
CA LYS A 629 -16.63 27.53 -11.17
C LYS A 629 -17.20 26.13 -11.49
N ARG A 630 -17.35 25.28 -10.48
CA ARG A 630 -17.94 23.93 -10.59
C ARG A 630 -18.95 23.66 -9.49
N GLU A 631 -20.04 23.01 -9.86
CA GLU A 631 -21.01 22.47 -8.92
C GLU A 631 -20.49 21.15 -8.34
N ARG A 632 -20.65 20.94 -7.03
CA ARG A 632 -20.26 19.69 -6.36
C ARG A 632 -21.35 18.65 -6.60
N VAL A 633 -20.97 17.45 -7.02
CA VAL A 633 -21.91 16.34 -7.21
C VAL A 633 -21.72 15.34 -6.08
N LEU A 634 -22.68 15.24 -5.17
CA LEU A 634 -22.74 14.18 -4.17
C LEU A 634 -23.88 13.24 -4.58
N TYR A 635 -23.60 11.95 -4.70
CA TYR A 635 -24.63 10.98 -5.08
C TYR A 635 -25.56 10.74 -3.91
N ASP A 636 -26.83 11.11 -4.06
CA ASP A 636 -27.86 10.76 -3.08
C ASP A 636 -28.30 9.29 -3.22
N MET A 637 -29.14 8.82 -2.28
CA MET A 637 -29.65 7.45 -2.30
C MET A 637 -30.52 7.12 -3.52
N ALA A 638 -31.10 8.11 -4.21
CA ALA A 638 -31.88 7.89 -5.43
C ALA A 638 -30.96 7.73 -6.64
N MET A 639 -29.97 8.60 -6.80
CA MET A 639 -28.93 8.52 -7.84
C MET A 639 -28.14 7.20 -7.74
N ARG A 640 -27.86 6.73 -6.52
CA ARG A 640 -27.20 5.43 -6.26
C ARG A 640 -28.05 4.21 -6.69
N ARG A 641 -29.37 4.34 -6.79
CA ARG A 641 -30.28 3.24 -7.21
C ARG A 641 -30.49 3.18 -8.72
N GLU A 642 -30.32 4.30 -9.42
CA GLU A 642 -30.47 4.38 -10.88
C GLU A 642 -29.25 3.82 -11.62
N LEU A 643 -28.07 3.93 -11.01
CA LEU A 643 -26.89 3.18 -11.39
C LEU A 643 -27.03 1.75 -10.86
N LYS A 644 -27.38 0.80 -11.72
CA LYS A 644 -27.43 -0.63 -11.36
C LYS A 644 -26.04 -1.07 -10.87
N ILE A 645 -25.86 -1.20 -9.56
CA ILE A 645 -24.73 -1.89 -8.92
C ILE A 645 -25.26 -3.19 -8.36
#